data_AF-A0AAD8YAW8-F1
#
_entry.id   AF-A0AAD8YAW8-F1
#
_cell.length_a   1.000
_cell.length_b   1.000
_cell.length_c   1.000
_cell.angle_alpha   90.00
_cell.angle_beta   90.00
_cell.angle_gamma   90.00
#
_symmetry.space_group_name_H-M   'P 1'
#
loop_
_entity.id
_entity.type
_entity.pdbx_description
1 polymer ?
#
loop_
_entity_poly.entity_id
_entity_poly.type
_entity_poly.pdbx_seq_one_letter_code
_entity_poly.pdbx_strand_id
1 'polypeptide(L)'
;MINATTAVLLATSWAPLLSGQLHQCLNADDPDCRGGVAAFRAMLRYNSKLEAQGTQDDALPFAHVQLLDKDSAFVHMHPLGLSVNRLILNGLMGLDVFASSPSILLQNKLDYEVSSQDISSLQTHDMPLLLSNVGIPPTNSWHPFTKAVHFDTETRLAILSLSMSTEALNVPQIPAASGMLRYVRKMNEENGCVMPSSSHYTAYSDSFLNSNVTNKVGEVSPSNCWLPVVQHSDKGADPFESFLKAMALLPQGHRPAMIIDIEGNVKEYEEPTLIEGIWVASLELNSRTYFQHKLEMSYDTTYGLQLDNVELISAPLSPLPDEMKDEIYRQEIDTLRKAADEAMTNNPIIGYSDEMPFARDLTSYRPCKSGECPIGNLFTDAARWYAKADVAFVTSGGVRGPGWQAGDVHVSNVWESLPFPNLLCTGKINGVHLFQLLNYSMSVATFEGENTDDGGRLLQLSGLKVTYNTELSPSRIISIDVLDRESGEFKPIDRLQIYEFATDSYLCGGYKPFPSLLGRDNLVVAGEQPGTIIEKLYQEILADFLDATTSLESPYNTTIKNRLVNDTAATEVLNLVQTEKSCVPGEYWEAAIQTCLPCAVNFDVSFSKELIEFEATDRGRVETITLTNNEEFDVAIIPKILPGWLVLDSAQSAYAGSDTPTTLGAGESLDFSMSIIPSELEEGTVYVTIAFGVLDGGDYHGCVGSDAGFDITMRVLPTEQLNQLGQIRAAGFTLFGIIAMTSVSCAGFVICHKQHQVVRALQPIFLLCICCGALLMGSAIVPLSIDDKIASQSGCDISCMALPWLLSLGFSVAISALFAKLWRINRIILASVTMRRVKVRVQDVAMPLVVLLVVNITVLLCWTLIDPLVYKRFEIDGASWNTYGRCVGSSNVSNTFLIILSVLNLVMLFLALFQAWKARKISDEFSETKIVGGALYGWLQLLIVGVPVALLISEDDTTARYFLFVALIFLVSMSMLLIIFVPLIVQTKRAQKKRNRKSSQESEGASAYYGQERESTAGRVPVVSALSTVQEESAAIPSV
;
A
#
# COMPACT_ATOMS: atom_id res chain seq x y z
N MET A 1 35.80 5.31 -48.20
CA MET A 1 34.69 5.82 -47.37
C MET A 1 35.16 5.66 -45.95
N ILE A 2 35.38 6.79 -45.28
CA ILE A 2 36.11 6.86 -44.01
C ILE A 2 35.12 6.39 -42.93
N ASN A 3 35.39 5.23 -42.31
CA ASN A 3 34.82 4.90 -41.00
C ASN A 3 35.37 5.94 -40.03
N ALA A 4 34.67 7.06 -39.88
CA ALA A 4 34.92 7.97 -38.79
C ALA A 4 34.30 7.32 -37.56
N THR A 5 35.11 6.61 -36.78
CA THR A 5 34.72 6.21 -35.43
C THR A 5 34.71 7.47 -34.58
N THR A 6 33.53 7.91 -34.16
CA THR A 6 33.38 9.04 -33.24
C THR A 6 33.26 8.49 -31.84
N ALA A 7 34.13 8.94 -30.92
CA ALA A 7 33.98 8.62 -29.51
C ALA A 7 33.09 9.66 -28.83
N VAL A 8 32.21 9.23 -27.93
CA VAL A 8 31.38 10.11 -27.09
C VAL A 8 31.59 9.76 -25.64
N LEU A 9 31.61 10.79 -24.78
CA LEU A 9 31.81 10.62 -23.35
C LEU A 9 30.49 10.85 -22.60
N LEU A 10 29.98 9.81 -21.95
CA LEU A 10 28.77 9.87 -21.12
C LEU A 10 29.16 9.85 -19.64
N ALA A 11 28.88 10.94 -18.91
CA ALA A 11 29.22 11.06 -17.48
C ALA A 11 27.98 10.90 -16.58
N THR A 12 28.12 10.12 -15.49
CA THR A 12 27.09 9.90 -14.47
C THR A 12 27.61 10.15 -13.05
N SER A 13 26.76 10.70 -12.17
CA SER A 13 27.13 11.05 -10.79
C SER A 13 25.92 11.18 -9.86
N TRP A 14 26.14 10.85 -8.57
CA TRP A 14 25.23 11.04 -7.43
C TRP A 14 25.67 12.17 -6.47
N ALA A 15 26.61 13.03 -6.87
CA ALA A 15 27.26 13.96 -5.96
C ALA A 15 26.28 15.08 -5.49
N PRO A 16 26.04 15.26 -4.17
CA PRO A 16 25.13 16.26 -3.64
C PRO A 16 25.68 17.66 -3.82
N LEU A 17 24.85 18.64 -4.20
CA LEU A 17 25.30 19.99 -4.58
C LEU A 17 26.18 20.64 -3.50
N LEU A 18 25.73 20.54 -2.25
CA LEU A 18 26.17 21.34 -1.11
C LEU A 18 26.08 20.54 0.21
N SER A 19 26.44 19.26 0.16
CA SER A 19 26.79 18.57 1.40
C SER A 19 28.07 19.22 1.99
N GLY A 20 28.20 19.19 3.33
CA GLY A 20 29.25 19.95 4.04
C GLY A 20 28.90 21.43 4.21
N GLN A 21 29.58 22.12 5.13
CA GLN A 21 29.34 23.55 5.32
C GLN A 21 30.07 24.30 4.19
N LEU A 22 29.40 25.13 3.38
CA LEU A 22 30.01 25.81 2.22
C LEU A 22 31.27 26.64 2.57
N HIS A 23 31.37 27.11 3.80
CA HIS A 23 32.54 27.83 4.30
C HIS A 23 33.76 26.92 4.55
N GLN A 24 33.56 25.60 4.62
CA GLN A 24 34.60 24.55 4.65
C GLN A 24 34.98 24.08 3.24
N CYS A 25 34.46 24.70 2.17
CA CYS A 25 34.85 24.44 0.78
C CYS A 25 35.47 25.71 0.17
N LEU A 26 36.34 26.41 0.93
CA LEU A 26 37.08 27.60 0.46
C LEU A 26 37.94 27.24 -0.74
N ASN A 27 38.54 26.06 -0.67
CA ASN A 27 39.31 25.46 -1.74
C ASN A 27 38.99 23.96 -1.81
N ALA A 28 39.17 23.30 -2.98
CA ALA A 28 38.84 21.87 -3.13
C ALA A 28 39.80 20.90 -2.38
N ASP A 29 40.78 21.45 -1.65
CA ASP A 29 41.74 20.78 -0.75
C ASP A 29 41.36 20.95 0.72
N ASP A 30 40.25 21.64 1.04
CA ASP A 30 39.69 21.59 2.38
C ASP A 30 39.30 20.12 2.68
N PRO A 31 39.94 19.47 3.67
CA PRO A 31 39.75 18.04 3.96
C PRO A 31 38.31 17.70 4.40
N ASP A 32 37.52 18.73 4.70
CA ASP A 32 36.14 18.64 5.13
C ASP A 32 35.13 18.91 3.99
N CYS A 33 35.58 19.27 2.79
CA CYS A 33 34.70 19.55 1.65
C CYS A 33 34.12 18.26 1.06
N ARG A 34 32.83 18.00 1.32
CA ARG A 34 32.09 16.82 0.82
C ARG A 34 30.94 17.26 -0.07
N GLY A 35 31.06 17.35 -1.40
CA GLY A 35 29.96 17.79 -2.28
C GLY A 35 30.36 18.09 -3.73
N GLY A 36 29.38 18.25 -4.62
CA GLY A 36 29.38 17.67 -5.97
C GLY A 36 29.31 18.58 -7.20
N VAL A 37 29.34 19.90 -7.10
CA VAL A 37 29.29 20.75 -8.32
C VAL A 37 30.65 21.22 -8.77
N ALA A 38 31.44 21.77 -7.85
CA ALA A 38 32.72 22.37 -8.20
C ALA A 38 33.75 21.30 -8.59
N ALA A 39 33.77 20.16 -7.89
CA ALA A 39 34.59 19.01 -8.22
C ALA A 39 34.16 18.36 -9.56
N PHE A 40 32.85 18.18 -9.77
CA PHE A 40 32.31 17.65 -11.02
C PHE A 40 32.62 18.56 -12.21
N ARG A 41 32.41 19.88 -12.09
CA ARG A 41 32.74 20.84 -13.15
C ARG A 41 34.23 20.83 -13.47
N ALA A 42 35.08 20.79 -12.46
CA ALA A 42 36.51 20.84 -12.67
C ALA A 42 37.04 19.52 -13.27
N MET A 43 36.42 18.37 -12.95
CA MET A 43 36.63 17.11 -13.67
C MET A 43 36.20 17.20 -15.14
N LEU A 44 35.02 17.76 -15.43
CA LEU A 44 34.55 18.00 -16.80
C LEU A 44 35.52 18.92 -17.57
N ARG A 45 35.99 20.00 -16.94
CA ARG A 45 36.98 20.91 -17.52
C ARG A 45 38.36 20.30 -17.68
N TYR A 46 38.74 19.37 -16.80
CA TYR A 46 39.99 18.63 -16.93
C TYR A 46 39.94 17.70 -18.14
N ASN A 47 38.85 16.95 -18.30
CA ASN A 47 38.67 16.09 -19.46
C ASN A 47 38.64 16.90 -20.76
N SER A 48 37.99 18.07 -20.77
CA SER A 48 38.03 18.97 -21.94
C SER A 48 39.39 19.68 -22.13
N LYS A 49 40.20 19.84 -21.08
CA LYS A 49 41.59 20.35 -21.19
C LYS A 49 42.58 19.28 -21.65
N LEU A 50 42.40 18.02 -21.25
CA LEU A 50 43.18 16.89 -21.78
C LEU A 50 42.96 16.75 -23.30
N GLU A 51 41.73 16.99 -23.77
CA GLU A 51 41.42 17.15 -25.20
C GLU A 51 42.14 18.35 -25.82
N ALA A 52 42.08 19.52 -25.18
CA ALA A 52 42.70 20.75 -25.70
C ALA A 52 44.25 20.69 -25.72
N GLN A 53 44.87 19.83 -24.91
CA GLN A 53 46.33 19.64 -24.85
C GLN A 53 46.88 18.70 -25.94
N GLY A 54 46.05 18.21 -26.88
CA GLY A 54 46.51 17.70 -28.17
C GLY A 54 47.12 16.30 -28.14
N THR A 55 46.53 15.36 -27.39
CA THR A 55 46.90 13.93 -27.48
C THR A 55 45.86 13.02 -28.16
N GLN A 56 44.73 13.56 -28.60
CA GLN A 56 43.87 12.94 -29.61
C GLN A 56 43.25 14.04 -30.47
N ASP A 57 43.40 13.93 -31.79
CA ASP A 57 42.71 14.79 -32.76
C ASP A 57 41.19 14.60 -32.59
N ASP A 58 40.46 15.73 -32.54
CA ASP A 58 39.01 15.89 -32.35
C ASP A 58 38.55 15.91 -30.87
N ALA A 59 38.09 17.08 -30.41
CA ALA A 59 37.34 17.20 -29.16
C ALA A 59 36.09 16.30 -29.24
N LEU A 60 35.95 15.36 -28.31
CA LEU A 60 34.88 14.39 -28.30
C LEU A 60 33.59 15.07 -27.80
N PRO A 61 32.43 14.79 -28.41
CA PRO A 61 31.16 15.24 -27.86
C PRO A 61 30.92 14.62 -26.47
N PHE A 62 30.37 15.41 -25.54
CA PHE A 62 30.02 14.96 -24.18
C PHE A 62 28.52 14.97 -23.96
N ALA A 63 28.01 13.90 -23.34
CA ALA A 63 26.67 13.84 -22.78
C ALA A 63 26.76 13.73 -21.25
N HIS A 64 25.94 14.50 -20.55
CA HIS A 64 25.93 14.52 -19.09
C HIS A 64 24.58 14.08 -18.55
N VAL A 65 24.57 13.13 -17.61
CA VAL A 65 23.36 12.73 -16.91
C VAL A 65 23.64 12.68 -15.41
N GLN A 66 23.21 13.72 -14.70
CA GLN A 66 23.34 13.79 -13.25
C GLN A 66 22.05 13.33 -12.57
N LEU A 67 22.18 12.51 -11.53
CA LEU A 67 21.08 12.23 -10.62
C LEU A 67 21.10 13.27 -9.49
N LEU A 68 19.96 13.93 -9.28
CA LEU A 68 19.84 14.89 -8.18
C LEU A 68 19.67 14.16 -6.85
N ASP A 69 20.55 14.43 -5.90
CA ASP A 69 20.39 13.98 -4.52
C ASP A 69 19.30 14.81 -3.83
N LYS A 70 18.15 14.18 -3.59
CA LYS A 70 17.04 14.77 -2.83
C LYS A 70 17.38 14.93 -1.34
N ASP A 71 18.37 14.19 -0.84
CA ASP A 71 18.73 14.06 0.57
C ASP A 71 19.82 15.04 1.00
N SER A 72 20.28 15.90 0.09
CA SER A 72 21.32 16.87 0.41
C SER A 72 20.81 17.92 1.40
N ALA A 73 21.59 18.21 2.44
CA ALA A 73 21.21 19.11 3.52
C ALA A 73 20.78 20.51 3.00
N PHE A 74 21.41 21.01 1.94
CA PHE A 74 21.05 22.29 1.32
C PHE A 74 19.70 22.27 0.60
N VAL A 75 19.35 21.15 -0.06
CA VAL A 75 18.03 20.97 -0.71
C VAL A 75 16.93 21.05 0.33
N HIS A 76 17.15 20.44 1.49
CA HIS A 76 16.22 20.44 2.61
C HIS A 76 16.13 21.80 3.32
N MET A 77 17.20 22.60 3.31
CA MET A 77 17.24 23.90 3.99
C MET A 77 16.60 25.04 3.20
N HIS A 78 16.40 24.92 1.88
CA HIS A 78 15.95 26.03 1.05
C HIS A 78 14.43 25.97 0.75
N PRO A 79 13.68 27.09 0.89
CA PRO A 79 12.21 27.13 0.68
C PRO A 79 11.73 26.84 -0.76
N LEU A 80 12.64 26.61 -1.71
CA LEU A 80 12.33 26.23 -3.09
C LEU A 80 12.74 24.77 -3.38
N GLY A 81 13.28 24.06 -2.38
CA GLY A 81 13.75 22.68 -2.47
C GLY A 81 14.73 22.46 -3.63
N LEU A 82 14.48 21.40 -4.40
CA LEU A 82 15.26 21.03 -5.60
C LEU A 82 15.32 22.11 -6.69
N SER A 83 14.43 23.12 -6.68
CA SER A 83 14.42 24.19 -7.68
C SER A 83 15.69 25.04 -7.62
N VAL A 84 16.31 25.13 -6.45
CA VAL A 84 17.54 25.92 -6.23
C VAL A 84 18.72 25.24 -6.89
N ASN A 85 18.87 23.93 -6.69
CA ASN A 85 19.89 23.14 -7.35
C ASN A 85 19.76 23.25 -8.86
N ARG A 86 18.55 23.21 -9.43
CA ARG A 86 18.35 23.32 -10.88
C ARG A 86 18.60 24.73 -11.43
N LEU A 87 18.17 25.79 -10.73
CA LEU A 87 18.44 27.17 -11.14
C LEU A 87 19.95 27.48 -11.04
N ILE A 88 20.60 26.97 -10.01
CA ILE A 88 22.04 27.06 -9.82
C ILE A 88 22.78 26.21 -10.87
N LEU A 89 22.36 24.97 -11.15
CA LEU A 89 23.03 24.07 -12.11
C LEU A 89 22.81 24.48 -13.56
N ASN A 90 21.58 24.84 -13.96
CA ASN A 90 21.33 25.35 -15.31
C ASN A 90 22.07 26.68 -15.53
N GLY A 91 21.95 27.61 -14.56
CA GLY A 91 22.58 28.93 -14.65
C GLY A 91 24.11 28.92 -14.56
N LEU A 92 24.70 28.05 -13.72
CA LEU A 92 26.17 27.95 -13.58
C LEU A 92 26.76 26.99 -14.62
N MET A 93 26.21 25.79 -14.79
CA MET A 93 26.83 24.68 -15.50
C MET A 93 26.38 24.52 -16.96
N GLY A 94 25.29 25.16 -17.38
CA GLY A 94 24.74 25.01 -18.74
C GLY A 94 24.24 23.60 -19.05
N LEU A 95 23.83 22.84 -18.02
CA LEU A 95 23.34 21.48 -18.16
C LEU A 95 21.85 21.49 -18.55
N ASP A 96 21.54 20.84 -19.67
CA ASP A 96 20.18 20.74 -20.21
C ASP A 96 19.41 19.49 -19.73
N VAL A 97 20.10 18.52 -19.12
CA VAL A 97 19.54 17.22 -18.71
C VAL A 97 19.77 16.94 -17.22
N PHE A 98 18.67 16.66 -16.52
CA PHE A 98 18.66 16.21 -15.12
C PHE A 98 17.74 15.00 -15.00
N ALA A 99 18.18 13.98 -14.26
CA ALA A 99 17.38 12.80 -13.94
C ALA A 99 17.00 12.82 -12.45
N SER A 100 15.74 12.49 -12.16
CA SER A 100 15.22 12.47 -10.79
C SER A 100 14.00 11.55 -10.64
N SER A 101 13.74 11.10 -9.41
CA SER A 101 12.54 10.31 -9.09
C SER A 101 11.22 11.09 -9.35
N PRO A 102 10.10 10.42 -9.72
CA PRO A 102 8.80 11.06 -9.98
C PRO A 102 8.22 11.89 -8.83
N SER A 103 8.61 11.61 -7.58
CA SER A 103 8.10 12.23 -6.35
C SER A 103 8.38 13.74 -6.22
N ILE A 104 9.14 14.31 -7.17
CA ILE A 104 9.48 15.73 -7.18
C ILE A 104 8.34 16.62 -7.68
N LEU A 105 7.49 16.16 -8.61
CA LEU A 105 6.41 17.01 -9.17
C LEU A 105 5.06 16.85 -8.47
N LEU A 106 4.92 15.80 -7.68
CA LEU A 106 3.77 15.49 -6.85
C LEU A 106 4.32 14.99 -5.53
N GLN A 107 4.37 15.84 -4.50
CA GLN A 107 4.35 15.35 -3.12
C GLN A 107 2.94 14.82 -2.83
N ASN A 108 2.63 13.66 -3.40
CA ASN A 108 1.54 12.83 -2.93
C ASN A 108 2.14 11.88 -1.89
N LYS A 109 1.93 12.16 -0.61
CA LYS A 109 1.90 11.10 0.38
C LYS A 109 0.56 10.39 0.21
N LEU A 110 0.59 9.11 -0.13
CA LEU A 110 -0.60 8.28 -0.34
C LEU A 110 -1.38 7.95 0.93
N ASP A 111 -1.24 8.74 2.00
CA ASP A 111 -1.80 8.40 3.29
C ASP A 111 -2.22 9.66 4.09
N TYR A 112 -3.51 9.98 3.98
CA TYR A 112 -4.37 10.92 4.74
C TYR A 112 -3.71 12.06 5.58
N GLU A 113 -4.08 13.30 5.19
CA GLU A 113 -4.14 14.54 6.00
C GLU A 113 -2.86 15.35 6.31
N VAL A 114 -1.96 15.54 5.33
CA VAL A 114 -1.01 16.68 5.32
C VAL A 114 -1.00 17.32 3.92
N SER A 115 -0.90 18.64 3.84
CA SER A 115 -1.14 19.42 2.62
C SER A 115 -0.24 19.00 1.45
N SER A 116 -0.84 18.83 0.26
CA SER A 116 -0.15 18.53 -0.99
C SER A 116 0.47 19.79 -1.58
N GLN A 117 1.78 19.84 -1.81
CA GLN A 117 2.38 20.86 -2.68
C GLN A 117 2.45 20.35 -4.13
N ASP A 118 1.57 20.87 -4.98
CA ASP A 118 1.61 20.68 -6.44
C ASP A 118 2.50 21.76 -7.08
N ILE A 119 3.72 21.37 -7.47
CA ILE A 119 4.68 22.26 -8.12
C ILE A 119 4.66 22.16 -9.65
N SER A 120 3.63 21.52 -10.24
CA SER A 120 3.49 21.36 -11.70
C SER A 120 3.36 22.68 -12.46
N SER A 121 2.94 23.75 -11.79
CA SER A 121 2.88 25.12 -12.32
C SER A 121 4.24 25.71 -12.71
N LEU A 122 5.34 25.07 -12.30
CA LEU A 122 6.71 25.46 -12.67
C LEU A 122 7.15 24.95 -14.06
N GLN A 123 6.29 24.23 -14.80
CA GLN A 123 6.61 23.75 -16.15
C GLN A 123 6.51 24.87 -17.22
N THR A 124 7.64 25.27 -17.81
CA THR A 124 7.69 26.19 -18.96
C THR A 124 8.49 25.57 -20.13
N HIS A 125 8.39 26.16 -21.33
CA HIS A 125 9.14 25.70 -22.51
C HIS A 125 10.66 25.71 -22.29
N ASP A 126 11.13 26.63 -21.45
CA ASP A 126 12.53 26.87 -21.10
C ASP A 126 12.98 26.04 -19.86
N MET A 127 12.10 25.19 -19.33
CA MET A 127 12.35 24.32 -18.17
C MET A 127 12.05 22.83 -18.47
N PRO A 128 12.58 22.19 -19.54
CA PRO A 128 12.43 20.76 -19.76
C PRO A 128 13.22 19.95 -18.72
N LEU A 129 12.56 19.08 -17.97
CA LEU A 129 13.18 18.14 -17.02
C LEU A 129 13.01 16.74 -17.63
N LEU A 130 14.04 15.89 -17.60
CA LEU A 130 13.87 14.49 -18.00
C LEU A 130 13.20 13.76 -16.83
N LEU A 131 11.87 13.79 -16.84
CA LEU A 131 11.03 13.08 -15.90
C LEU A 131 10.99 11.60 -16.27
N SER A 132 11.78 10.77 -15.59
CA SER A 132 11.59 9.32 -15.68
C SER A 132 10.42 8.90 -14.80
N ASN A 133 9.37 8.41 -15.47
CA ASN A 133 8.09 7.87 -15.01
C ASN A 133 6.94 8.88 -14.77
N VAL A 134 6.24 9.21 -15.86
CA VAL A 134 4.90 9.81 -15.82
C VAL A 134 3.86 8.68 -15.76
N GLY A 135 3.11 8.57 -14.66
CA GLY A 135 1.90 7.76 -14.60
C GLY A 135 0.81 8.34 -15.50
N ILE A 136 0.40 7.61 -16.55
CA ILE A 136 -0.65 8.03 -17.48
C ILE A 136 -1.93 7.20 -17.21
N PRO A 137 -3.06 7.82 -16.80
CA PRO A 137 -4.32 7.12 -16.68
C PRO A 137 -4.83 6.63 -18.05
N PRO A 138 -5.68 5.59 -18.12
CA PRO A 138 -5.98 4.81 -19.33
C PRO A 138 -6.73 5.55 -20.46
N THR A 139 -6.86 6.87 -20.40
CA THR A 139 -7.51 7.67 -21.43
C THR A 139 -6.51 8.26 -22.43
N ASN A 140 -6.12 7.42 -23.39
CA ASN A 140 -5.61 7.71 -24.75
C ASN A 140 -5.08 9.14 -25.05
N SER A 141 -3.76 9.30 -25.06
CA SER A 141 -2.99 9.71 -26.26
C SER A 141 -1.49 9.60 -25.93
N TRP A 142 -0.74 8.72 -26.60
CA TRP A 142 0.71 8.60 -26.41
C TRP A 142 1.49 9.78 -27.02
N HIS A 143 0.84 10.57 -27.88
CA HIS A 143 1.44 11.63 -28.68
C HIS A 143 2.02 12.85 -27.88
N PRO A 144 1.46 13.27 -26.73
CA PRO A 144 2.04 14.35 -25.93
C PRO A 144 3.23 13.92 -25.04
N PHE A 145 3.41 12.61 -24.81
CA PHE A 145 4.31 12.05 -23.79
C PHE A 145 5.62 11.48 -24.35
N THR A 146 5.82 11.52 -25.66
CA THR A 146 7.09 11.18 -26.32
C THR A 146 8.19 12.24 -26.09
N LYS A 147 7.90 13.30 -25.32
CA LYS A 147 8.85 14.33 -24.86
C LYS A 147 9.79 13.89 -23.73
N ALA A 148 9.67 12.66 -23.23
CA ALA A 148 10.50 12.13 -22.14
C ALA A 148 11.85 11.54 -22.62
N VAL A 149 12.09 11.50 -23.94
CA VAL A 149 13.39 11.12 -24.51
C VAL A 149 14.18 12.41 -24.77
N HIS A 150 15.36 12.53 -24.17
CA HIS A 150 16.27 13.62 -24.51
C HIS A 150 17.07 13.26 -25.75
N PHE A 151 17.02 14.12 -26.75
CA PHE A 151 17.75 13.97 -28.00
C PHE A 151 18.90 14.98 -28.00
N ASP A 152 20.10 14.51 -27.69
CA ASP A 152 21.29 15.35 -27.61
C ASP A 152 21.89 15.63 -29.01
N THR A 153 21.64 16.82 -29.55
CA THR A 153 21.99 17.14 -30.95
C THR A 153 23.48 17.13 -31.26
N GLU A 154 24.34 17.18 -30.24
CA GLU A 154 25.79 17.19 -30.37
C GLU A 154 26.34 15.76 -30.47
N THR A 155 25.97 14.90 -29.53
CA THR A 155 26.45 13.51 -29.39
C THR A 155 25.63 12.51 -30.19
N ARG A 156 24.41 12.88 -30.62
CA ARG A 156 23.44 12.01 -31.30
C ARG A 156 22.90 10.85 -30.44
N LEU A 157 22.97 10.99 -29.12
CA LEU A 157 22.34 10.06 -28.19
C LEU A 157 20.87 10.42 -27.94
N ALA A 158 20.02 9.40 -27.88
CA ALA A 158 18.67 9.48 -27.37
C ALA A 158 18.64 8.82 -25.98
N ILE A 159 18.58 9.62 -24.93
CA ILE A 159 18.69 9.15 -23.54
C ILE A 159 17.30 8.94 -22.96
N LEU A 160 17.06 7.72 -22.46
CA LEU A 160 15.85 7.27 -21.80
C LEU A 160 16.22 6.94 -20.35
N SER A 161 15.51 7.47 -19.36
CA SER A 161 15.71 7.10 -17.95
C SER A 161 14.46 6.43 -17.39
N LEU A 162 14.66 5.35 -16.62
CA LEU A 162 13.62 4.51 -16.02
C LEU A 162 13.87 4.39 -14.52
N SER A 163 12.87 4.75 -13.72
CA SER A 163 12.89 4.70 -12.25
C SER A 163 11.51 4.25 -11.75
N MET A 164 11.47 3.29 -10.81
CA MET A 164 10.27 2.87 -10.08
C MET A 164 10.30 3.43 -8.66
N SER A 165 9.16 4.01 -8.25
CA SER A 165 8.91 4.33 -6.85
C SER A 165 8.35 3.11 -6.13
N THR A 166 8.58 3.03 -4.83
CA THR A 166 7.99 2.05 -3.92
C THR A 166 6.47 2.24 -3.70
N GLU A 167 5.75 2.98 -4.54
CA GLU A 167 4.32 3.31 -4.33
C GLU A 167 3.43 3.20 -5.58
N ALA A 168 2.13 2.97 -5.34
CA ALA A 168 1.15 2.31 -6.21
C ALA A 168 0.60 3.13 -7.41
N LEU A 169 1.42 3.36 -8.44
CA LEU A 169 0.96 3.69 -9.80
C LEU A 169 1.80 2.94 -10.84
N ASN A 170 1.51 1.65 -10.97
CA ASN A 170 2.23 0.69 -11.82
C ASN A 170 1.94 0.90 -13.31
N VAL A 171 2.79 1.63 -14.02
CA VAL A 171 3.09 1.32 -15.42
C VAL A 171 4.31 0.40 -15.41
N PRO A 172 4.26 -0.83 -15.93
CA PRO A 172 5.43 -1.70 -15.94
C PRO A 172 6.53 -1.05 -16.79
N GLN A 173 7.78 -1.03 -16.31
CA GLN A 173 8.90 -0.34 -16.95
C GLN A 173 9.17 -0.85 -18.37
N ILE A 174 8.92 -2.14 -18.61
CA ILE A 174 9.09 -2.80 -19.90
C ILE A 174 8.20 -2.17 -21.00
N PRO A 175 6.86 -2.05 -20.84
CA PRO A 175 6.00 -1.27 -21.71
C PRO A 175 6.43 0.18 -21.94
N ALA A 176 6.91 0.87 -20.88
CA ALA A 176 7.35 2.26 -20.98
C ALA A 176 8.60 2.39 -21.86
N ALA A 177 9.64 1.60 -21.56
CA ALA A 177 10.87 1.52 -22.34
C ALA A 177 10.57 1.13 -23.80
N SER A 178 9.74 0.11 -24.03
CA SER A 178 9.36 -0.31 -25.38
C SER A 178 8.64 0.80 -26.16
N GLY A 179 7.74 1.56 -25.51
CA GLY A 179 7.06 2.70 -26.13
C GLY A 179 8.02 3.82 -26.54
N MET A 180 8.98 4.16 -25.68
CA MET A 180 10.00 5.17 -25.95
C MET A 180 10.96 4.73 -27.07
N LEU A 181 11.39 3.46 -27.07
CA LEU A 181 12.23 2.89 -28.12
C LEU A 181 11.53 2.89 -29.48
N ARG A 182 10.22 2.60 -29.53
CA ARG A 182 9.40 2.75 -30.75
C ARG A 182 9.34 4.19 -31.23
N TYR A 183 9.32 5.16 -30.32
CA TYR A 183 9.33 6.58 -30.69
C TYR A 183 10.68 7.01 -31.26
N VAL A 184 11.81 6.65 -30.63
CA VAL A 184 13.15 6.90 -31.17
C VAL A 184 13.29 6.28 -32.56
N ARG A 185 12.80 5.05 -32.73
CA ARG A 185 12.73 4.41 -34.05
C ARG A 185 11.92 5.22 -35.05
N LYS A 186 10.72 5.69 -34.70
CA LYS A 186 9.89 6.51 -35.59
C LYS A 186 10.62 7.79 -36.00
N MET A 187 11.31 8.45 -35.07
CA MET A 187 12.12 9.64 -35.36
C MET A 187 13.27 9.31 -36.32
N ASN A 188 13.92 8.15 -36.13
CA ASN A 188 14.95 7.67 -37.05
C ASN A 188 14.39 7.33 -38.45
N GLU A 189 13.20 6.73 -38.53
CA GLU A 189 12.50 6.46 -39.80
C GLU A 189 12.14 7.77 -40.53
N GLU A 190 11.64 8.78 -39.80
CA GLU A 190 11.36 10.13 -40.33
C GLU A 190 12.62 10.85 -40.80
N ASN A 191 13.76 10.58 -40.16
CA ASN A 191 15.09 11.09 -40.56
C ASN A 191 15.76 10.27 -41.68
N GLY A 192 15.09 9.23 -42.20
CA GLY A 192 15.59 8.41 -43.31
C GLY A 192 16.63 7.34 -42.92
N CYS A 193 16.75 7.01 -41.63
CA CYS A 193 17.65 5.95 -41.15
C CYS A 193 17.02 4.57 -41.40
N VAL A 194 17.76 3.65 -42.03
CA VAL A 194 17.31 2.28 -42.32
C VAL A 194 17.71 1.38 -41.15
N MET A 195 16.74 0.73 -40.49
CA MET A 195 16.99 -0.19 -39.36
C MET A 195 16.68 -1.64 -39.77
N PRO A 196 17.43 -2.64 -39.27
CA PRO A 196 17.23 -4.05 -39.65
C PRO A 196 15.82 -4.54 -39.27
N SER A 197 15.04 -4.95 -40.26
CA SER A 197 13.73 -5.56 -40.09
C SER A 197 13.84 -7.07 -39.93
N SER A 198 13.30 -7.65 -38.85
CA SER A 198 12.82 -9.04 -38.87
C SER A 198 11.30 -9.04 -38.80
N SER A 199 10.70 -9.42 -39.93
CA SER A 199 9.27 -9.40 -40.23
C SER A 199 8.44 -10.36 -39.38
N HIS A 200 7.19 -9.92 -39.11
CA HIS A 200 6.02 -10.62 -38.56
C HIS A 200 5.83 -10.59 -37.04
N TYR A 201 5.17 -9.54 -36.54
CA TYR A 201 3.91 -9.64 -35.78
C TYR A 201 3.17 -8.31 -35.84
N THR A 202 2.12 -8.28 -36.65
CA THR A 202 1.08 -7.24 -36.68
C THR A 202 0.06 -7.52 -35.59
N ALA A 203 -0.18 -6.56 -34.69
CA ALA A 203 -1.52 -6.26 -34.18
C ALA A 203 -1.56 -4.89 -33.49
N TYR A 204 -2.41 -4.01 -34.02
CA TYR A 204 -2.89 -2.73 -33.48
C TYR A 204 -1.98 -1.50 -33.50
N SER A 205 -2.00 -0.75 -34.62
CA SER A 205 -2.33 0.70 -34.60
C SER A 205 -2.67 1.27 -36.00
N ASP A 206 -3.62 0.68 -36.73
CA ASP A 206 -4.15 1.32 -37.95
C ASP A 206 -5.31 2.26 -37.61
N SER A 207 -5.01 3.52 -37.27
CA SER A 207 -5.98 4.62 -37.51
C SER A 207 -5.41 6.05 -37.51
N PHE A 208 -4.08 6.28 -37.56
CA PHE A 208 -3.54 7.64 -37.44
C PHE A 208 -2.52 8.07 -38.52
N LEU A 209 -2.47 7.38 -39.65
CA LEU A 209 -1.65 7.80 -40.79
C LEU A 209 -2.51 7.85 -42.06
N ASN A 210 -3.32 8.89 -42.14
CA ASN A 210 -3.85 9.39 -43.42
C ASN A 210 -3.39 10.83 -43.58
N SER A 211 -2.08 11.01 -43.72
CA SER A 211 -1.49 12.18 -44.35
C SER A 211 -0.55 11.68 -45.44
N ASN A 212 -0.96 11.91 -46.68
CA ASN A 212 -0.12 11.72 -47.87
C ASN A 212 1.20 12.47 -47.69
N VAL A 213 2.29 11.75 -47.45
CA VAL A 213 3.64 12.26 -47.65
C VAL A 213 4.22 11.46 -48.80
N THR A 214 4.20 12.09 -49.97
CA THR A 214 4.83 11.59 -51.19
C THR A 214 6.34 11.56 -51.01
N ASN A 215 6.92 10.38 -51.18
CA ASN A 215 8.35 10.11 -51.25
C ASN A 215 9.08 11.12 -52.14
N LYS A 216 10.04 11.85 -51.55
CA LYS A 216 11.26 12.25 -52.25
C LYS A 216 12.39 11.45 -51.62
N VAL A 217 12.90 10.48 -52.38
CA VAL A 217 14.21 9.88 -52.13
C VAL A 217 15.24 10.96 -52.47
N GLY A 218 15.62 11.73 -51.45
CA GLY A 218 16.77 12.63 -51.46
C GLY A 218 17.88 12.00 -50.63
N GLU A 219 19.12 12.20 -51.06
CA GLU A 219 20.35 11.73 -50.40
C GLU A 219 20.26 11.83 -48.87
N VAL A 220 20.41 10.68 -48.19
CA VAL A 220 20.44 10.59 -46.74
C VAL A 220 21.71 11.30 -46.26
N SER A 221 21.56 12.42 -45.55
CA SER A 221 22.66 12.98 -44.76
C SER A 221 22.81 12.11 -43.51
N PRO A 222 23.95 11.42 -43.31
CA PRO A 222 24.21 10.52 -42.17
C PRO A 222 24.04 11.14 -40.78
N SER A 223 23.94 12.46 -40.69
CA SER A 223 24.04 13.28 -39.48
C SER A 223 22.82 13.31 -38.56
N ASN A 224 21.71 12.64 -38.89
CA ASN A 224 20.42 12.85 -38.22
C ASN A 224 19.86 11.61 -37.48
N CYS A 225 20.60 10.50 -37.38
CA CYS A 225 20.15 9.30 -36.67
C CYS A 225 20.49 9.38 -35.17
N TRP A 226 19.64 8.78 -34.34
CA TRP A 226 19.73 8.79 -32.87
C TRP A 226 19.99 7.39 -32.30
N LEU A 227 20.95 7.28 -31.38
CA LEU A 227 21.29 6.03 -30.69
C LEU A 227 20.58 5.92 -29.33
N PRO A 228 19.68 4.94 -29.09
CA PRO A 228 18.94 4.84 -27.84
C PRO A 228 19.80 4.28 -26.69
N VAL A 229 19.95 5.06 -25.61
CA VAL A 229 20.60 4.66 -24.35
C VAL A 229 19.57 4.65 -23.24
N VAL A 230 19.46 3.55 -22.51
CA VAL A 230 18.50 3.37 -21.41
C VAL A 230 19.24 3.36 -20.08
N GLN A 231 18.93 4.30 -19.21
CA GLN A 231 19.34 4.30 -17.82
C GLN A 231 18.24 3.64 -16.96
N HIS A 232 18.62 2.66 -16.15
CA HIS A 232 17.76 1.91 -15.23
C HIS A 232 18.17 2.20 -13.79
N SER A 233 17.21 2.52 -12.91
CA SER A 233 17.50 2.93 -11.54
C SER A 233 16.67 2.21 -10.48
N ASP A 234 16.14 1.01 -10.75
CA ASP A 234 15.40 0.26 -9.73
C ASP A 234 16.36 -0.50 -8.85
N LYS A 235 16.13 -0.49 -7.53
CA LYS A 235 16.89 -1.34 -6.60
C LYS A 235 16.39 -2.78 -6.64
N GLY A 236 17.33 -3.73 -6.68
CA GLY A 236 17.12 -5.17 -6.66
C GLY A 236 17.62 -5.87 -7.93
N ALA A 237 18.23 -7.04 -7.76
CA ALA A 237 18.71 -7.88 -8.87
C ALA A 237 17.57 -8.42 -9.74
N ASP A 238 16.49 -8.92 -9.14
CA ASP A 238 15.39 -9.56 -9.89
C ASP A 238 14.64 -8.60 -10.85
N PRO A 239 14.30 -7.34 -10.45
CA PRO A 239 13.71 -6.36 -11.35
C PRO A 239 14.60 -6.04 -12.55
N PHE A 240 15.88 -5.79 -12.31
CA PHE A 240 16.83 -5.44 -13.37
C PHE A 240 17.03 -6.60 -14.35
N GLU A 241 17.24 -7.83 -13.88
CA GLU A 241 17.35 -8.99 -14.76
C GLU A 241 16.09 -9.23 -15.59
N SER A 242 14.92 -9.04 -15.00
CA SER A 242 13.64 -9.17 -15.70
C SER A 242 13.49 -8.10 -16.79
N PHE A 243 13.91 -6.88 -16.49
CA PHE A 243 13.95 -5.78 -17.46
C PHE A 243 14.91 -6.07 -18.62
N LEU A 244 16.13 -6.50 -18.31
CA LEU A 244 17.16 -6.85 -19.30
C LEU A 244 16.69 -7.97 -20.22
N LYS A 245 16.13 -9.06 -19.66
CA LYS A 245 15.56 -10.18 -20.44
C LYS A 245 14.46 -9.67 -21.38
N ALA A 246 13.57 -8.80 -20.89
CA ALA A 246 12.50 -8.25 -21.71
C ALA A 246 12.99 -7.35 -22.85
N MET A 247 14.04 -6.55 -22.62
CA MET A 247 14.67 -5.73 -23.68
C MET A 247 15.38 -6.60 -24.72
N ALA A 248 16.06 -7.67 -24.30
CA ALA A 248 16.71 -8.62 -25.21
C ALA A 248 15.69 -9.36 -26.10
N LEU A 249 14.46 -9.60 -25.62
CA LEU A 249 13.38 -10.22 -26.39
C LEU A 249 12.76 -9.29 -27.46
N LEU A 250 13.06 -7.99 -27.45
CA LEU A 250 12.57 -7.08 -28.50
C LEU A 250 13.19 -7.42 -29.86
N PRO A 251 12.50 -7.17 -30.99
CA PRO A 251 13.10 -7.30 -32.31
C PRO A 251 14.33 -6.39 -32.43
N GLN A 252 15.37 -6.79 -33.18
CA GLN A 252 16.66 -6.06 -33.22
C GLN A 252 16.53 -4.54 -33.43
N GLY A 253 15.68 -4.09 -34.36
CA GLY A 253 15.43 -2.65 -34.59
C GLY A 253 14.59 -1.92 -33.51
N HIS A 254 14.28 -2.56 -32.40
CA HIS A 254 13.57 -1.99 -31.24
C HIS A 254 14.36 -2.10 -29.94
N ARG A 255 15.57 -2.67 -29.98
CA ARG A 255 16.42 -2.83 -28.80
C ARG A 255 17.12 -1.50 -28.47
N PRO A 256 17.40 -1.21 -27.19
CA PRO A 256 18.35 -0.17 -26.84
C PRO A 256 19.76 -0.56 -27.30
N ALA A 257 20.61 0.44 -27.60
CA ALA A 257 22.01 0.20 -27.91
C ALA A 257 22.83 -0.06 -26.64
N MET A 258 22.46 0.61 -25.54
CA MET A 258 23.10 0.47 -24.24
C MET A 258 22.06 0.57 -23.11
N ILE A 259 22.24 -0.24 -22.06
CA ILE A 259 21.52 -0.17 -20.79
C ILE A 259 22.55 0.13 -19.67
N ILE A 260 22.26 1.14 -18.87
CA ILE A 260 23.09 1.56 -17.72
C ILE A 260 22.25 1.43 -16.47
N ASP A 261 22.52 0.40 -15.67
CA ASP A 261 21.92 0.21 -14.36
C ASP A 261 22.71 1.00 -13.31
N ILE A 262 22.09 2.03 -12.73
CA ILE A 262 22.76 2.97 -11.83
C ILE A 262 22.65 2.64 -10.34
N GLU A 263 21.99 1.52 -10.02
CA GLU A 263 21.87 1.00 -8.64
C GLU A 263 22.86 -0.14 -8.35
N GLY A 264 23.69 -0.54 -9.33
CA GLY A 264 24.65 -1.62 -9.17
C GLY A 264 24.03 -2.98 -8.81
N ASN A 265 22.87 -3.29 -9.37
CA ASN A 265 22.08 -4.45 -8.99
C ASN A 265 22.76 -5.78 -9.28
N VAL A 266 23.59 -5.84 -10.33
CA VAL A 266 24.21 -7.08 -10.81
C VAL A 266 25.69 -6.84 -11.10
N LYS A 267 26.55 -7.33 -10.21
CA LYS A 267 28.02 -7.18 -10.28
C LYS A 267 28.65 -7.77 -11.55
N GLU A 268 28.00 -8.73 -12.21
CA GLU A 268 28.50 -9.32 -13.46
C GLU A 268 28.65 -8.27 -14.58
N TYR A 269 27.88 -7.18 -14.52
CA TYR A 269 27.91 -6.11 -15.50
C TYR A 269 28.63 -4.85 -14.99
N GLU A 270 29.44 -4.95 -13.94
CA GLU A 270 30.25 -3.82 -13.46
C GLU A 270 31.16 -3.26 -14.56
N GLU A 271 31.69 -4.15 -15.41
CA GLU A 271 32.31 -3.78 -16.68
C GLU A 271 31.31 -3.91 -17.85
N PRO A 272 31.30 -2.96 -18.81
CA PRO A 272 30.39 -2.99 -19.95
C PRO A 272 30.47 -4.32 -20.71
N THR A 273 29.35 -5.01 -20.83
CA THR A 273 29.26 -6.34 -21.45
C THR A 273 28.19 -6.37 -22.55
N LEU A 274 28.50 -6.99 -23.69
CA LEU A 274 27.57 -7.11 -24.81
C LEU A 274 26.69 -8.37 -24.68
N ILE A 275 25.38 -8.19 -24.55
CA ILE A 275 24.40 -9.27 -24.37
C ILE A 275 23.32 -9.14 -25.45
N GLU A 276 23.19 -10.15 -26.31
CA GLU A 276 22.16 -10.18 -27.36
C GLU A 276 22.10 -8.88 -28.21
N GLY A 277 23.26 -8.26 -28.44
CA GLY A 277 23.37 -7.00 -29.20
C GLY A 277 23.04 -5.72 -28.41
N ILE A 278 23.00 -5.79 -27.08
CA ILE A 278 22.80 -4.65 -26.16
C ILE A 278 24.02 -4.54 -25.25
N TRP A 279 24.65 -3.37 -25.18
CA TRP A 279 25.69 -3.11 -24.17
C TRP A 279 25.06 -2.91 -22.81
N VAL A 280 25.56 -3.57 -21.76
CA VAL A 280 25.02 -3.48 -20.40
C VAL A 280 26.13 -3.11 -19.43
N ALA A 281 25.91 -2.09 -18.62
CA ALA A 281 26.76 -1.72 -17.50
C ALA A 281 25.90 -1.58 -16.23
N SER A 282 26.34 -2.09 -15.09
CA SER A 282 25.67 -2.02 -13.78
C SER A 282 26.62 -1.43 -12.75
N LEU A 283 26.36 -0.20 -12.34
CA LEU A 283 27.23 0.65 -11.54
C LEU A 283 26.44 1.16 -10.34
N GLU A 284 26.95 0.95 -9.12
CA GLU A 284 26.38 1.58 -7.93
C GLU A 284 26.83 3.04 -7.88
N LEU A 285 25.94 3.97 -8.23
CA LEU A 285 26.24 5.39 -8.08
C LEU A 285 26.31 5.74 -6.59
N ASN A 286 27.42 6.32 -6.16
CA ASN A 286 27.57 6.85 -4.81
C ASN A 286 28.03 8.31 -4.84
N SER A 287 27.85 9.01 -3.71
CA SER A 287 28.22 10.42 -3.57
C SER A 287 29.73 10.70 -3.55
N ARG A 288 30.57 9.67 -3.71
CA ARG A 288 32.03 9.68 -3.62
C ARG A 288 32.74 9.19 -4.90
N THR A 289 32.02 8.86 -5.96
CA THR A 289 32.63 8.36 -7.21
C THR A 289 31.95 8.99 -8.42
N TYR A 290 32.75 9.22 -9.46
CA TYR A 290 32.27 9.62 -10.77
C TYR A 290 32.54 8.51 -11.76
N PHE A 291 31.58 8.27 -12.64
CA PHE A 291 31.70 7.27 -13.70
C PHE A 291 31.54 7.95 -15.05
N GLN A 292 32.40 7.56 -15.99
CA GLN A 292 32.42 8.03 -17.35
C GLN A 292 32.46 6.81 -18.28
N HIS A 293 31.60 6.80 -19.29
CA HIS A 293 31.61 5.79 -20.35
C HIS A 293 32.11 6.43 -21.64
N LYS A 294 33.15 5.83 -22.23
CA LYS A 294 33.60 6.17 -23.59
C LYS A 294 32.90 5.24 -24.57
N LEU A 295 32.09 5.83 -25.44
CA LEU A 295 31.26 5.16 -26.43
C LEU A 295 31.92 5.33 -27.80
N GLU A 296 32.49 4.26 -28.36
CA GLU A 296 33.04 4.29 -29.71
C GLU A 296 31.94 3.86 -30.69
N MET A 297 31.54 4.80 -31.55
CA MET A 297 30.44 4.59 -32.49
C MET A 297 30.96 4.60 -33.92
N SER A 298 30.41 3.70 -34.75
CA SER A 298 30.62 3.74 -36.19
C SER A 298 29.31 3.97 -36.94
N TYR A 299 29.46 4.44 -38.17
CA TYR A 299 28.33 4.63 -39.07
C TYR A 299 28.31 3.53 -40.12
N ASP A 300 27.25 2.72 -40.12
CA ASP A 300 26.97 1.78 -41.20
C ASP A 300 26.03 2.42 -42.22
N THR A 301 26.46 2.51 -43.48
CA THR A 301 25.64 2.99 -44.59
C THR A 301 24.37 2.17 -44.84
N THR A 302 24.27 0.97 -44.27
CA THR A 302 23.17 0.01 -44.40
C THR A 302 22.20 0.09 -43.22
N TYR A 303 22.68 0.41 -42.01
CA TYR A 303 21.94 0.28 -40.76
C TYR A 303 21.94 1.53 -39.85
N GLY A 304 22.62 2.62 -40.25
CA GLY A 304 22.72 3.86 -39.48
C GLY A 304 23.85 3.86 -38.43
N LEU A 305 23.72 4.74 -37.43
CA LEU A 305 24.68 4.90 -36.32
C LEU A 305 24.61 3.68 -35.37
N GLN A 306 25.76 3.06 -35.09
CA GLN A 306 25.89 1.89 -34.21
C GLN A 306 27.00 2.06 -33.17
N LEU A 307 26.91 1.31 -32.08
CA LEU A 307 27.87 1.32 -30.97
C LEU A 307 28.80 0.11 -31.08
N ASP A 308 30.07 0.36 -31.38
CA ASP A 308 31.09 -0.68 -31.61
C ASP A 308 31.73 -1.15 -30.31
N ASN A 309 32.01 -0.21 -29.41
CA ASN A 309 32.73 -0.49 -28.17
C ASN A 309 32.32 0.48 -27.04
N VAL A 310 32.36 -0.01 -25.81
CA VAL A 310 32.06 0.75 -24.60
C VAL A 310 33.16 0.50 -23.58
N GLU A 311 33.84 1.55 -23.18
CA GLU A 311 34.87 1.51 -22.13
C GLU A 311 34.38 2.28 -20.91
N LEU A 312 34.49 1.68 -19.72
CA LEU A 312 34.18 2.33 -18.45
C LEU A 312 35.43 2.96 -17.84
N ILE A 313 35.30 4.20 -17.41
CA ILE A 313 36.33 4.97 -16.71
C ILE A 313 35.73 5.41 -15.37
N SER A 314 36.28 4.90 -14.27
CA SER A 314 35.88 5.29 -12.92
C SER A 314 36.93 6.18 -12.27
N ALA A 315 36.49 7.25 -11.60
CA ALA A 315 37.34 8.14 -10.84
C ALA A 315 36.75 8.38 -9.44
N PRO A 316 37.52 8.18 -8.36
CA PRO A 316 37.07 8.54 -7.03
C PRO A 316 36.96 10.07 -6.89
N LEU A 317 36.13 10.54 -5.96
CA LEU A 317 36.21 11.88 -5.38
C LEU A 317 37.49 12.00 -4.53
N SER A 318 38.65 11.92 -5.19
CA SER A 318 39.89 12.46 -4.65
C SER A 318 39.99 13.96 -5.02
N PRO A 319 40.64 14.79 -4.19
CA PRO A 319 40.77 16.24 -4.43
C PRO A 319 41.27 16.54 -5.84
N LEU A 320 40.69 17.53 -6.50
CA LEU A 320 41.26 18.06 -7.74
C LEU A 320 42.61 18.75 -7.44
N PRO A 321 43.72 18.38 -8.13
CA PRO A 321 44.97 19.13 -8.09
C PRO A 321 44.79 20.65 -8.24
N ASP A 322 45.58 21.44 -7.49
CA ASP A 322 45.49 22.91 -7.46
C ASP A 322 45.64 23.57 -8.83
N GLU A 323 46.40 22.94 -9.72
CA GLU A 323 46.61 23.36 -11.11
C GLU A 323 45.29 23.42 -11.93
N MET A 324 44.24 22.75 -11.44
CA MET A 324 42.95 22.64 -12.11
C MET A 324 41.86 23.56 -11.54
N LYS A 325 42.16 24.32 -10.47
CA LYS A 325 41.24 25.26 -9.81
C LYS A 325 41.42 26.68 -10.37
N ASP A 326 40.80 26.95 -11.52
CA ASP A 326 40.94 28.24 -12.23
C ASP A 326 40.15 29.41 -11.58
N GLU A 327 40.30 30.61 -12.13
CA GLU A 327 39.64 31.82 -11.60
C GLU A 327 38.11 31.74 -11.64
N ILE A 328 37.57 31.00 -12.61
CA ILE A 328 36.13 30.82 -12.77
C ILE A 328 35.61 29.88 -11.67
N TYR A 329 36.35 28.82 -11.33
CA TYR A 329 36.05 27.97 -10.16
C TYR A 329 35.92 28.80 -8.88
N ARG A 330 36.82 29.76 -8.64
CA ARG A 330 36.81 30.60 -7.44
C ARG A 330 35.58 31.53 -7.35
N GLN A 331 35.20 32.18 -8.45
CA GLN A 331 34.03 33.07 -8.49
C GLN A 331 32.71 32.33 -8.26
N GLU A 332 32.59 31.10 -8.76
CA GLU A 332 31.39 30.27 -8.59
C GLU A 332 31.22 29.83 -7.14
N ILE A 333 32.33 29.46 -6.46
CA ILE A 333 32.33 29.16 -5.03
C ILE A 333 31.87 30.36 -4.19
N ASP A 334 32.35 31.56 -4.49
CA ASP A 334 31.95 32.77 -3.77
C ASP A 334 30.45 33.11 -3.98
N THR A 335 29.92 32.84 -5.16
CA THR A 335 28.49 33.04 -5.47
C THR A 335 27.62 32.06 -4.68
N LEU A 336 28.02 30.79 -4.59
CA LEU A 336 27.33 29.76 -3.81
C LEU A 336 27.33 30.10 -2.31
N ARG A 337 28.45 30.61 -1.78
CA ARG A 337 28.51 31.10 -0.39
C ARG A 337 27.52 32.21 -0.12
N LYS A 338 27.51 33.24 -0.97
CA LYS A 338 26.64 34.41 -0.78
C LYS A 338 25.16 34.02 -0.78
N ALA A 339 24.74 33.10 -1.66
CA ALA A 339 23.37 32.60 -1.69
C ALA A 339 23.02 31.80 -0.42
N ALA A 340 23.95 31.00 0.10
CA ALA A 340 23.77 30.30 1.37
C ALA A 340 23.69 31.27 2.56
N ASP A 341 24.51 32.32 2.59
CA ASP A 341 24.50 33.35 3.63
C ASP A 341 23.20 34.18 3.60
N GLU A 342 22.70 34.54 2.42
CA GLU A 342 21.40 35.21 2.26
C GLU A 342 20.23 34.33 2.76
N ALA A 343 20.26 33.03 2.45
CA ALA A 343 19.25 32.08 2.95
C ALA A 343 19.29 31.93 4.48
N MET A 344 20.49 31.84 5.08
CA MET A 344 20.67 31.79 6.54
C MET A 344 20.20 33.09 7.22
N THR A 345 20.38 34.24 6.57
CA THR A 345 19.98 35.55 7.10
C THR A 345 18.46 35.73 7.15
N ASN A 346 17.71 35.08 6.27
CA ASN A 346 16.25 35.23 6.18
C ASN A 346 15.46 34.49 7.28
N ASN A 347 16.02 33.44 7.88
CA ASN A 347 15.48 32.65 9.01
C ASN A 347 13.94 32.54 9.07
N PRO A 348 13.29 31.78 8.16
CA PRO A 348 11.84 31.80 8.00
C PRO A 348 11.09 31.20 9.20
N ILE A 349 9.83 31.62 9.35
CA ILE A 349 8.88 31.12 10.36
C ILE A 349 8.25 29.82 9.86
N ILE A 350 8.17 28.79 10.71
CA ILE A 350 7.65 27.45 10.39
C ILE A 350 6.48 27.02 11.29
N GLY A 351 6.05 27.86 12.23
CA GLY A 351 4.87 27.60 13.04
C GLY A 351 4.77 28.52 14.25
N TYR A 352 3.82 28.22 15.13
CA TYR A 352 3.52 28.99 16.33
C TYR A 352 3.53 28.13 17.60
N SER A 353 4.12 28.62 18.68
CA SER A 353 4.23 27.92 19.97
C SER A 353 3.89 28.83 21.13
N ASP A 354 3.21 28.30 22.16
CA ASP A 354 2.80 29.09 23.34
C ASP A 354 4.01 29.58 24.17
N GLU A 355 4.94 28.70 24.52
CA GLU A 355 6.25 29.05 25.13
C GLU A 355 7.07 27.76 25.31
N MET A 356 8.32 27.71 24.83
CA MET A 356 9.17 26.53 25.02
C MET A 356 10.35 26.82 25.95
N PRO A 357 10.37 26.26 27.18
CA PRO A 357 11.50 26.43 28.08
C PRO A 357 12.76 25.78 27.48
N PHE A 358 13.92 26.29 27.90
CA PHE A 358 15.21 25.82 27.41
C PHE A 358 15.40 24.31 27.62
N ALA A 359 16.04 23.63 26.66
CA ALA A 359 16.48 22.25 26.86
C ALA A 359 17.82 22.18 27.62
N ARG A 360 18.58 23.29 27.60
CA ARG A 360 19.86 23.46 28.27
C ARG A 360 20.03 24.89 28.77
N ASP A 361 20.25 25.06 30.08
CA ASP A 361 20.62 26.37 30.66
C ASP A 361 22.14 26.62 30.55
N LEU A 362 22.54 27.88 30.69
CA LEU A 362 23.91 28.36 30.83
C LEU A 362 24.61 27.84 32.09
N THR A 363 23.87 27.37 33.10
CA THR A 363 24.38 26.97 34.43
C THR A 363 24.56 25.45 34.63
N SER A 364 24.55 24.66 33.54
CA SER A 364 24.72 23.18 33.51
C SER A 364 23.45 22.35 33.73
N TYR A 365 22.31 22.98 34.06
CA TYR A 365 21.01 22.31 34.20
C TYR A 365 20.41 21.89 32.84
N ARG A 366 19.88 20.66 32.74
CA ARG A 366 19.30 20.04 31.54
C ARG A 366 17.97 19.33 31.86
N PRO A 367 16.82 20.00 31.67
CA PRO A 367 15.50 19.45 32.05
C PRO A 367 15.17 18.14 31.33
N CYS A 368 15.49 18.01 30.03
CA CYS A 368 15.24 16.77 29.30
C CYS A 368 16.05 15.57 29.83
N LYS A 369 17.19 15.79 30.49
CA LYS A 369 17.95 14.70 31.12
C LYS A 369 17.39 14.29 32.48
N SER A 370 16.44 15.06 32.99
CA SER A 370 15.97 15.00 34.37
C SER A 370 14.50 14.64 34.44
N GLY A 371 13.89 14.21 33.33
CA GLY A 371 12.48 13.86 33.25
C GLY A 371 11.86 14.19 31.91
N GLU A 372 10.53 14.20 31.88
CA GLU A 372 9.75 14.69 30.74
C GLU A 372 10.01 16.18 30.54
N CYS A 373 10.36 16.56 29.32
CA CYS A 373 10.51 17.96 28.95
C CYS A 373 9.59 18.34 27.78
N PRO A 374 9.05 19.57 27.76
CA PRO A 374 8.15 20.03 26.70
C PRO A 374 8.72 19.88 25.28
N ILE A 375 10.01 20.13 25.10
CA ILE A 375 10.67 20.06 23.80
C ILE A 375 10.82 18.61 23.31
N GLY A 376 11.09 17.68 24.23
CA GLY A 376 11.08 16.24 23.96
C GLY A 376 9.72 15.75 23.51
N ASN A 377 8.66 16.22 24.19
CA ASN A 377 7.28 15.92 23.81
C ASN A 377 6.95 16.40 22.39
N LEU A 378 7.39 17.59 22.02
CA LEU A 378 7.15 18.14 20.68
C LEU A 378 7.80 17.29 19.58
N PHE A 379 9.10 16.98 19.71
CA PHE A 379 9.80 16.18 18.69
C PHE A 379 9.27 14.74 18.60
N THR A 380 8.91 14.14 19.74
CA THR A 380 8.33 12.77 19.74
C THR A 380 6.89 12.74 19.25
N ASP A 381 6.09 13.79 19.51
CA ASP A 381 4.76 13.93 18.94
C ASP A 381 4.83 14.09 17.42
N ALA A 382 5.73 14.94 16.92
CA ALA A 382 5.95 15.11 15.49
C ALA A 382 6.41 13.79 14.83
N ALA A 383 7.35 13.07 15.43
CA ALA A 383 7.81 11.77 14.93
C ALA A 383 6.71 10.71 14.93
N ARG A 384 5.95 10.59 16.03
CA ARG A 384 4.82 9.65 16.14
C ARG A 384 3.73 9.95 15.12
N TRP A 385 3.39 11.24 14.97
CA TRP A 385 2.40 11.73 14.02
C TRP A 385 2.80 11.43 12.58
N TYR A 386 4.04 11.76 12.21
CA TYR A 386 4.53 11.56 10.85
C TYR A 386 4.64 10.08 10.49
N ALA A 387 5.16 9.26 11.41
CA ALA A 387 5.35 7.83 11.20
C ALA A 387 4.06 7.02 11.32
N LYS A 388 2.99 7.60 11.88
CA LYS A 388 1.84 6.86 12.39
C LYS A 388 2.32 5.64 13.19
N ALA A 389 3.11 5.89 14.24
CA ALA A 389 3.60 4.85 15.14
C ALA A 389 2.74 4.75 16.40
N ASP A 390 2.74 3.60 17.06
CA ASP A 390 2.05 3.42 18.35
C ASP A 390 2.77 4.25 19.39
N VAL A 391 4.10 4.15 19.36
CA VAL A 391 5.01 4.79 20.28
C VAL A 391 6.10 5.52 19.51
N ALA A 392 6.58 6.64 20.04
CA ALA A 392 7.79 7.28 19.54
C ALA A 392 8.69 7.69 20.68
N PHE A 393 10.00 7.65 20.42
CA PHE A 393 11.00 8.01 21.42
C PHE A 393 12.27 8.56 20.78
N VAL A 394 12.90 9.52 21.46
CA VAL A 394 14.19 10.11 21.08
C VAL A 394 15.04 10.31 22.34
N THR A 395 16.37 10.33 22.18
CA THR A 395 17.24 10.58 23.33
C THR A 395 17.18 12.04 23.79
N SER A 396 17.20 12.23 25.09
CA SER A 396 17.42 13.55 25.71
C SER A 396 18.78 14.14 25.36
N GLY A 397 19.76 13.32 24.98
CA GLY A 397 21.05 13.76 24.46
C GLY A 397 20.96 14.43 23.06
N GLY A 398 19.99 14.06 22.24
CA GLY A 398 19.75 14.66 20.93
C GLY A 398 19.16 16.07 21.02
N VAL A 399 18.38 16.34 22.07
CA VAL A 399 17.71 17.63 22.28
C VAL A 399 18.64 18.65 22.94
N ARG A 400 18.69 19.85 22.37
CA ARG A 400 19.62 20.95 22.65
C ARG A 400 18.89 22.30 22.64
N GLY A 401 19.65 23.37 22.71
CA GLY A 401 19.16 24.73 22.49
C GLY A 401 18.63 25.43 23.75
N PRO A 402 18.55 26.78 23.69
CA PRO A 402 18.07 27.63 24.76
C PRO A 402 16.53 27.75 24.83
N GLY A 403 15.79 26.98 24.02
CA GLY A 403 14.34 27.14 23.89
C GLY A 403 13.96 28.39 23.07
N TRP A 404 12.66 28.67 22.97
CA TRP A 404 12.15 29.80 22.20
C TRP A 404 10.95 30.45 22.89
N GLN A 405 10.80 31.76 22.68
CA GLN A 405 9.73 32.56 23.26
C GLN A 405 8.38 32.20 22.64
N ALA A 406 7.31 32.62 23.32
CA ALA A 406 5.95 32.60 22.78
C ALA A 406 5.88 33.28 21.39
N GLY A 407 5.20 32.64 20.44
CA GLY A 407 4.96 33.20 19.11
C GLY A 407 5.65 32.41 17.99
N ASP A 408 6.28 33.15 17.06
CA ASP A 408 6.88 32.60 15.85
C ASP A 408 8.00 31.60 16.18
N VAL A 409 7.89 30.39 15.65
CA VAL A 409 8.96 29.39 15.67
C VAL A 409 9.73 29.48 14.36
N HIS A 410 11.00 29.84 14.44
CA HIS A 410 11.87 29.94 13.26
C HIS A 410 12.62 28.65 12.98
N VAL A 411 13.08 28.49 11.73
CA VAL A 411 13.96 27.38 11.32
C VAL A 411 15.20 27.30 12.22
N SER A 412 15.81 28.44 12.57
CA SER A 412 16.96 28.45 13.49
C SER A 412 16.62 27.88 14.86
N ASN A 413 15.40 28.09 15.37
CA ASN A 413 15.00 27.57 16.67
C ASN A 413 14.97 26.04 16.67
N VAL A 414 14.45 25.43 15.59
CA VAL A 414 14.41 23.97 15.45
C VAL A 414 15.80 23.38 15.29
N TRP A 415 16.68 23.99 14.50
CA TRP A 415 18.06 23.55 14.34
C TRP A 415 18.92 23.75 15.59
N GLU A 416 18.72 24.81 16.36
CA GLU A 416 19.36 24.99 17.66
C GLU A 416 18.90 23.92 18.67
N SER A 417 17.65 23.50 18.55
CA SER A 417 17.02 22.53 19.45
C SER A 417 17.28 21.07 19.13
N LEU A 418 17.52 20.71 17.88
CA LEU A 418 18.00 19.39 17.49
C LEU A 418 19.02 19.61 16.36
N PRO A 419 20.30 19.87 16.67
CA PRO A 419 21.29 20.32 15.68
C PRO A 419 21.87 19.20 14.82
N PHE A 420 21.46 17.95 15.08
CA PHE A 420 21.94 16.78 14.36
C PHE A 420 20.98 16.46 13.21
N PRO A 421 21.48 16.23 11.98
CA PRO A 421 20.64 15.88 10.84
C PRO A 421 20.20 14.41 10.91
N ASN A 422 19.49 14.05 11.99
CA ASN A 422 19.00 12.69 12.19
C ASN A 422 17.77 12.45 11.32
N LEU A 423 17.75 11.28 10.68
CA LEU A 423 16.63 10.81 9.87
C LEU A 423 15.63 10.04 10.74
N LEU A 424 14.40 9.90 10.27
CA LEU A 424 13.38 9.05 10.91
C LEU A 424 13.73 7.57 10.75
N CYS A 425 13.51 6.78 11.78
CA CYS A 425 13.62 5.33 11.77
C CYS A 425 12.35 4.71 12.34
N THR A 426 11.82 3.69 11.67
CA THR A 426 10.58 3.01 12.07
C THR A 426 10.74 1.50 12.06
N GLY A 427 10.03 0.79 12.93
CA GLY A 427 10.09 -0.67 13.01
C GLY A 427 9.00 -1.26 13.90
N LYS A 428 9.14 -2.55 14.25
CA LYS A 428 8.18 -3.28 15.09
C LYS A 428 8.87 -3.99 16.24
N ILE A 429 8.40 -3.78 17.46
CA ILE A 429 9.00 -4.29 18.71
C ILE A 429 7.95 -4.91 19.62
N ASN A 430 8.26 -6.02 20.30
CA ASN A 430 7.36 -6.63 21.27
C ASN A 430 7.40 -5.90 22.63
N GLY A 431 6.40 -6.14 23.48
CA GLY A 431 6.31 -5.48 24.78
C GLY A 431 7.44 -5.78 25.76
N VAL A 432 8.03 -6.99 25.76
CA VAL A 432 9.19 -7.32 26.60
C VAL A 432 10.42 -6.49 26.20
N HIS A 433 10.72 -6.39 24.91
CA HIS A 433 11.84 -5.62 24.39
C HIS A 433 11.60 -4.11 24.57
N LEU A 434 10.36 -3.64 24.39
CA LEU A 434 9.97 -2.26 24.71
C LEU A 434 10.13 -1.96 26.22
N PHE A 435 9.72 -2.89 27.10
CA PHE A 435 9.94 -2.78 28.54
C PHE A 435 11.43 -2.72 28.88
N GLN A 436 12.25 -3.61 28.33
CA GLN A 436 13.69 -3.60 28.58
C GLN A 436 14.34 -2.30 28.10
N LEU A 437 13.90 -1.79 26.96
CA LEU A 437 14.36 -0.51 26.45
C LEU A 437 14.04 0.65 27.41
N LEU A 438 12.78 0.72 27.84
CA LEU A 438 12.35 1.74 28.79
C LEU A 438 13.06 1.55 30.14
N ASN A 439 13.30 0.31 30.58
CA ASN A 439 13.98 0.02 31.83
C ASN A 439 15.44 0.50 31.79
N TYR A 440 16.14 0.30 30.68
CA TYR A 440 17.47 0.88 30.44
C TYR A 440 17.41 2.41 30.52
N SER A 441 16.45 3.03 29.82
CA SER A 441 16.25 4.48 29.86
C SER A 441 15.97 5.01 31.27
N MET A 442 15.17 4.30 32.08
CA MET A 442 14.80 4.74 33.44
C MET A 442 15.90 4.46 34.48
N SER A 443 16.78 3.47 34.25
CA SER A 443 17.90 3.18 35.15
C SER A 443 18.92 4.32 35.27
N VAL A 444 19.02 5.17 34.25
CA VAL A 444 19.92 6.32 34.21
C VAL A 444 19.22 7.64 34.56
N ALA A 445 17.92 7.59 34.86
CA ALA A 445 17.14 8.78 35.14
C ALA A 445 17.43 9.23 36.57
N THR A 446 18.08 10.39 36.74
CA THR A 446 18.61 10.81 38.05
C THR A 446 17.79 11.88 38.75
N PHE A 447 16.72 12.47 38.19
CA PHE A 447 15.93 13.47 38.95
C PHE A 447 16.55 14.88 38.99
N GLU A 448 17.88 14.91 39.04
CA GLU A 448 18.67 15.96 39.68
C GLU A 448 18.82 17.25 38.88
N GLY A 449 18.42 17.27 37.60
CA GLY A 449 18.58 18.48 36.80
C GLY A 449 19.93 18.65 36.14
N GLU A 450 20.96 18.00 36.67
CA GLU A 450 22.35 18.28 36.32
C GLU A 450 22.86 17.42 35.17
N ASN A 451 23.95 17.87 34.54
CA ASN A 451 24.62 17.11 33.49
C ASN A 451 25.35 15.89 34.09
N THR A 452 24.61 14.79 34.24
CA THR A 452 25.17 13.48 34.60
C THR A 452 25.78 12.78 33.39
N ASP A 453 26.78 11.93 33.63
CA ASP A 453 27.53 11.20 32.60
C ASP A 453 26.60 10.33 31.71
N ASP A 454 25.50 9.82 32.28
CA ASP A 454 24.57 8.92 31.60
C ASP A 454 23.17 9.51 31.31
N GLY A 455 22.82 10.69 31.86
CA GLY A 455 21.47 11.26 31.73
C GLY A 455 21.05 11.61 30.29
N GLY A 456 21.97 11.61 29.33
CA GLY A 456 21.66 11.74 27.91
C GLY A 456 20.94 10.54 27.30
N ARG A 457 20.92 9.39 27.99
CA ARG A 457 20.26 8.15 27.55
C ARG A 457 18.79 8.07 27.93
N LEU A 458 18.30 9.00 28.76
CA LEU A 458 16.87 9.12 29.03
C LEU A 458 16.12 9.37 27.72
N LEU A 459 15.00 8.67 27.51
CA LEU A 459 14.15 8.80 26.35
C LEU A 459 13.00 9.75 26.65
N GLN A 460 12.80 10.70 25.75
CA GLN A 460 11.55 11.45 25.66
C GLN A 460 10.56 10.59 24.88
N LEU A 461 9.28 10.63 25.24
CA LEU A 461 8.29 9.65 24.77
C LEU A 461 7.07 10.32 24.15
N SER A 462 6.40 9.63 23.22
CA SER A 462 5.04 9.88 22.74
C SER A 462 4.28 8.57 22.58
N GLY A 463 2.97 8.59 22.81
CA GLY A 463 2.13 7.38 22.81
C GLY A 463 2.35 6.46 24.02
N LEU A 464 3.17 6.89 24.99
CA LEU A 464 3.51 6.13 26.20
C LEU A 464 3.28 6.98 27.45
N LYS A 465 2.83 6.32 28.52
CA LYS A 465 2.91 6.82 29.89
C LYS A 465 3.68 5.80 30.72
N VAL A 466 4.77 6.25 31.33
CA VAL A 466 5.64 5.41 32.16
C VAL A 466 5.68 6.00 33.56
N THR A 467 5.22 5.21 34.52
CA THR A 467 5.39 5.51 35.95
C THR A 467 6.60 4.72 36.44
N TYR A 468 7.51 5.36 37.16
CA TYR A 468 8.71 4.73 37.72
C TYR A 468 9.00 5.30 39.11
N ASN A 469 9.82 4.60 39.88
CA ASN A 469 10.30 5.03 41.20
C ASN A 469 11.84 5.08 41.19
N THR A 470 12.41 6.28 41.33
CA THR A 470 13.87 6.50 41.34
C THR A 470 14.59 5.88 42.54
N GLU A 471 13.88 5.59 43.63
CA GLU A 471 14.45 4.97 44.84
C GLU A 471 14.63 3.45 44.71
N LEU A 472 14.03 2.84 43.68
CA LEU A 472 14.10 1.39 43.45
C LEU A 472 15.26 0.99 42.53
N SER A 473 15.73 -0.25 42.70
CA SER A 473 16.82 -0.86 41.94
C SER A 473 16.65 -2.38 41.99
N PRO A 474 16.95 -3.15 40.91
CA PRO A 474 17.58 -2.74 39.65
C PRO A 474 16.62 -2.24 38.56
N SER A 475 15.32 -2.58 38.65
CA SER A 475 14.30 -2.03 37.77
C SER A 475 13.47 -0.99 38.52
N ARG A 476 13.18 0.12 37.84
CA ARG A 476 12.51 1.29 38.42
C ARG A 476 11.07 1.44 37.96
N ILE A 477 10.65 0.69 36.95
CA ILE A 477 9.37 0.90 36.29
C ILE A 477 8.25 0.32 37.15
N ILE A 478 7.21 1.12 37.39
CA ILE A 478 5.99 0.73 38.12
C ILE A 478 4.88 0.33 37.13
N SER A 479 4.69 1.13 36.07
CA SER A 479 3.72 0.83 35.02
C SER A 479 4.16 1.41 33.68
N ILE A 480 3.75 0.74 32.60
CA ILE A 480 3.84 1.26 31.23
C ILE A 480 2.46 1.11 30.61
N ASP A 481 1.88 2.23 30.22
CA ASP A 481 0.64 2.27 29.45
C ASP A 481 0.93 2.79 28.04
N VAL A 482 0.41 2.09 27.04
CA VAL A 482 0.52 2.40 25.62
C VAL A 482 -0.80 2.99 25.13
N LEU A 483 -0.74 4.08 24.36
CA LEU A 483 -1.91 4.70 23.77
C LEU A 483 -2.46 3.83 22.64
N ASP A 484 -3.63 3.25 22.85
CA ASP A 484 -4.35 2.50 21.84
C ASP A 484 -4.91 3.47 20.79
N ARG A 485 -4.52 3.29 19.53
CA ARG A 485 -4.93 4.22 18.46
C ARG A 485 -6.40 4.13 18.13
N GLU A 486 -7.01 2.97 18.33
CA GLU A 486 -8.42 2.73 18.02
C GLU A 486 -9.34 3.33 19.08
N SER A 487 -9.07 3.08 20.37
CA SER A 487 -9.89 3.61 21.45
C SER A 487 -9.54 5.05 21.84
N GLY A 488 -8.31 5.50 21.56
CA GLY A 488 -7.78 6.77 22.07
C GLY A 488 -7.49 6.76 23.57
N GLU A 489 -7.52 5.59 24.21
CA GLU A 489 -7.26 5.41 25.63
C GLU A 489 -5.91 4.71 25.87
N PHE A 490 -5.31 4.97 27.02
CA PHE A 490 -4.07 4.29 27.45
C PHE A 490 -4.41 2.93 28.06
N LYS A 491 -3.75 1.87 27.58
CA LYS A 491 -3.90 0.49 28.08
C LYS A 491 -2.55 -0.04 28.59
N PRO A 492 -2.52 -0.93 29.60
CA PRO A 492 -1.28 -1.54 30.08
C PRO A 492 -0.54 -2.27 28.95
N ILE A 493 0.80 -2.22 28.98
CA ILE A 493 1.65 -2.94 28.03
C ILE A 493 1.42 -4.46 28.12
N ASP A 494 1.30 -5.11 26.96
CA ASP A 494 1.25 -6.57 26.85
C ASP A 494 2.63 -7.11 26.49
N ARG A 495 3.08 -8.17 27.16
CA ARG A 495 4.43 -8.76 26.99
C ARG A 495 4.75 -9.13 25.55
N LEU A 496 3.82 -9.76 24.84
CA LEU A 496 4.07 -10.36 23.53
C LEU A 496 3.40 -9.61 22.38
N GLN A 497 2.60 -8.58 22.67
CA GLN A 497 2.05 -7.70 21.64
C GLN A 497 3.16 -6.96 20.90
N ILE A 498 3.01 -6.85 19.57
CA ILE A 498 3.90 -6.09 18.69
C ILE A 498 3.40 -4.65 18.56
N TYR A 499 4.29 -3.69 18.79
CA TYR A 499 4.05 -2.25 18.67
C TYR A 499 4.91 -1.65 17.56
N GLU A 500 4.33 -0.75 16.76
CA GLU A 500 5.05 0.06 15.79
C GLU A 500 5.73 1.23 16.49
N PHE A 501 7.03 1.40 16.26
CA PHE A 501 7.80 2.47 16.88
C PHE A 501 8.38 3.46 15.85
N ALA A 502 8.57 4.70 16.30
CA ALA A 502 9.29 5.74 15.57
C ALA A 502 10.41 6.35 16.42
N THR A 503 11.60 6.50 15.84
CA THR A 503 12.78 7.02 16.53
C THR A 503 13.77 7.67 15.55
N ASP A 504 14.88 8.19 16.04
CA ASP A 504 15.90 8.87 15.24
C ASP A 504 16.98 7.90 14.71
N SER A 505 17.62 8.27 13.60
CA SER A 505 18.63 7.45 12.93
C SER A 505 19.88 7.24 13.78
N TYR A 506 20.12 8.09 14.77
CA TYR A 506 21.21 7.91 15.72
C TYR A 506 20.92 6.74 16.68
N LEU A 507 19.67 6.61 17.17
CA LEU A 507 19.22 5.44 17.91
C LEU A 507 19.09 4.18 17.04
N CYS A 508 18.80 4.36 15.77
CA CYS A 508 18.68 3.28 14.79
C CYS A 508 20.05 2.73 14.33
N GLY A 509 21.09 3.57 14.21
CA GLY A 509 22.37 3.19 13.58
C GLY A 509 23.66 3.58 14.32
N GLY A 510 23.68 4.64 15.12
CA GLY A 510 24.88 5.12 15.83
C GLY A 510 25.21 4.31 17.09
N TYR A 511 24.17 3.80 17.73
CA TYR A 511 24.23 2.56 18.49
C TYR A 511 23.79 1.50 17.50
N LYS A 512 24.64 0.49 17.21
CA LYS A 512 24.20 -0.69 16.43
C LYS A 512 22.82 -1.12 16.95
N PRO A 513 21.88 -1.49 16.06
CA PRO A 513 20.48 -1.09 16.16
C PRO A 513 19.91 -1.33 17.56
N PHE A 514 19.01 -0.47 18.02
CA PHE A 514 18.41 -0.51 19.36
C PHE A 514 17.89 -1.88 19.89
N PRO A 515 17.68 -2.95 19.09
CA PRO A 515 17.60 -4.33 19.60
C PRO A 515 18.91 -4.91 20.18
N SER A 516 20.08 -4.51 19.70
CA SER A 516 21.39 -4.99 20.18
C SER A 516 21.83 -4.37 21.53
N LEU A 517 21.20 -3.26 21.98
CA LEU A 517 21.27 -2.83 23.38
C LEU A 517 20.66 -3.87 24.34
N LEU A 518 19.80 -4.76 23.83
CA LEU A 518 19.24 -5.92 24.52
C LEU A 518 20.12 -7.17 24.37
N GLY A 519 21.32 -7.05 23.76
CA GLY A 519 22.28 -8.13 23.60
C GLY A 519 21.91 -9.21 22.57
N ARG A 520 20.91 -8.96 21.71
CA ARG A 520 20.46 -9.92 20.70
C ARG A 520 20.54 -9.32 19.30
N ASP A 521 21.55 -9.74 18.55
CA ASP A 521 21.75 -9.35 17.15
C ASP A 521 20.67 -9.91 16.20
N ASN A 522 19.85 -10.85 16.69
CA ASN A 522 18.74 -11.46 15.96
C ASN A 522 17.44 -11.29 16.76
N LEU A 523 16.43 -10.67 16.15
CA LEU A 523 15.07 -10.64 16.70
C LEU A 523 14.56 -12.08 16.83
N VAL A 524 14.37 -12.55 18.06
CA VAL A 524 14.06 -13.97 18.36
C VAL A 524 12.55 -14.22 18.37
N VAL A 525 11.74 -13.17 18.42
CA VAL A 525 10.28 -13.28 18.48
C VAL A 525 9.66 -13.01 17.10
N ALA A 526 8.80 -13.94 16.67
CA ALA A 526 8.12 -13.84 15.39
C ALA A 526 7.27 -12.56 15.30
N GLY A 527 7.43 -11.80 14.21
CA GLY A 527 6.66 -10.57 13.95
C GLY A 527 7.39 -9.26 14.29
N GLU A 528 8.51 -9.33 15.03
CA GLU A 528 9.38 -8.17 15.20
C GLU A 528 10.10 -7.81 13.89
N GLN A 529 10.34 -6.51 13.69
CA GLN A 529 11.03 -5.99 12.51
C GLN A 529 12.06 -4.94 12.95
N PRO A 530 13.31 -5.04 12.47
CA PRO A 530 14.35 -4.09 12.84
C PRO A 530 14.00 -2.70 12.31
N GLY A 531 14.50 -1.68 13.00
CA GLY A 531 14.33 -0.30 12.58
C GLY A 531 14.89 -0.07 11.18
N THR A 532 14.08 0.50 10.29
CA THR A 532 14.46 0.92 8.94
C THR A 532 14.48 2.45 8.89
N ILE A 533 15.60 3.01 8.43
CA ILE A 533 15.76 4.45 8.27
C ILE A 533 14.98 4.91 7.04
N ILE A 534 14.14 5.91 7.24
CA ILE A 534 13.38 6.63 6.21
C ILE A 534 14.11 7.95 5.95
N GLU A 535 14.29 8.30 4.69
CA GLU A 535 14.91 9.55 4.22
C GLU A 535 14.02 10.78 4.48
N LYS A 536 13.73 11.06 5.76
CA LYS A 536 13.04 12.26 6.22
C LYS A 536 13.71 12.78 7.49
N LEU A 537 14.06 14.06 7.48
CA LEU A 537 14.77 14.73 8.56
C LEU A 537 13.82 15.09 9.72
N TYR A 538 14.26 14.96 10.96
CA TYR A 538 13.47 15.31 12.15
C TYR A 538 13.02 16.78 12.19
N GLN A 539 13.87 17.69 11.71
CA GLN A 539 13.60 19.12 11.65
C GLN A 539 12.48 19.42 10.64
N GLU A 540 12.45 18.69 9.52
CA GLU A 540 11.34 18.79 8.56
C GLU A 540 10.06 18.18 9.09
N ILE A 541 10.14 17.03 9.77
CA ILE A 541 8.99 16.41 10.41
C ILE A 541 8.36 17.37 11.42
N LEU A 542 9.18 18.08 12.18
CA LEU A 542 8.71 19.08 13.12
C LEU A 542 8.09 20.30 12.41
N ALA A 543 8.71 20.79 11.33
CA ALA A 543 8.15 21.88 10.54
C ALA A 543 6.78 21.49 9.94
N ASP A 544 6.69 20.30 9.33
CA ASP A 544 5.44 19.74 8.78
C ASP A 544 4.37 19.60 9.89
N PHE A 545 4.78 19.14 11.08
CA PHE A 545 3.89 18.98 12.22
C PHE A 545 3.37 20.33 12.73
N LEU A 546 4.22 21.34 12.89
CA LEU A 546 3.82 22.66 13.35
C LEU A 546 2.95 23.37 12.30
N ASP A 547 3.28 23.28 11.02
CA ASP A 547 2.45 23.84 9.94
C ASP A 547 1.07 23.17 9.88
N ALA A 548 1.01 21.84 10.05
CA ALA A 548 -0.26 21.11 10.00
C ALA A 548 -1.13 21.28 11.26
N THR A 549 -0.53 21.52 12.43
CA THR A 549 -1.23 21.46 13.72
C THR A 549 -1.33 22.79 14.45
N THR A 550 -0.66 23.84 13.97
CA THR A 550 -0.62 25.15 14.64
C THR A 550 -1.09 26.28 13.76
N SER A 551 -1.70 27.28 14.39
CA SER A 551 -1.99 28.57 13.78
C SER A 551 -1.76 29.67 14.80
N LEU A 552 -1.78 30.93 14.35
CA LEU A 552 -1.70 32.10 15.23
C LEU A 552 -2.79 32.12 16.33
N GLU A 553 -3.91 31.44 16.11
CA GLU A 553 -5.05 31.35 17.05
C GLU A 553 -5.04 30.07 17.89
N SER A 554 -4.26 29.06 17.50
CA SER A 554 -4.11 27.78 18.20
C SER A 554 -2.65 27.30 18.11
N PRO A 555 -1.73 27.99 18.80
CA PRO A 555 -0.33 27.59 18.84
C PRO A 555 -0.15 26.21 19.48
N TYR A 556 0.96 25.53 19.19
CA TYR A 556 1.25 24.26 19.84
C TYR A 556 1.51 24.49 21.33
N ASN A 557 0.77 23.75 22.17
CA ASN A 557 0.92 23.82 23.61
C ASN A 557 2.07 22.92 24.08
N THR A 558 3.16 23.59 24.43
CA THR A 558 4.43 23.02 24.86
C THR A 558 4.45 22.80 26.37
N THR A 559 3.72 21.77 26.82
CA THR A 559 3.60 21.41 28.23
C THR A 559 4.01 19.97 28.55
N ILE A 560 4.25 19.72 29.83
CA ILE A 560 4.39 18.39 30.41
C ILE A 560 3.01 17.73 30.43
N LYS A 561 2.92 16.51 29.87
CA LYS A 561 1.69 15.72 29.69
C LYS A 561 1.65 14.48 30.61
N ASN A 562 2.55 14.40 31.60
CA ASN A 562 2.69 13.28 32.52
C ASN A 562 2.95 11.93 31.80
N ARG A 563 3.82 11.96 30.79
CA ARG A 563 4.34 10.78 30.08
C ARG A 563 5.42 10.09 30.88
N LEU A 564 6.17 10.83 31.71
CA LEU A 564 7.12 10.29 32.68
C LEU A 564 6.74 10.79 34.07
N VAL A 565 6.36 9.86 34.96
CA VAL A 565 5.95 10.18 36.33
C VAL A 565 6.84 9.44 37.32
N ASN A 566 7.53 10.20 38.19
CA ASN A 566 8.25 9.63 39.31
C ASN A 566 7.30 9.49 40.52
N ASP A 567 6.92 8.26 40.87
CA ASP A 567 6.12 7.95 42.05
C ASP A 567 6.97 7.20 43.07
N THR A 568 7.50 7.92 44.05
CA THR A 568 8.33 7.32 45.11
C THR A 568 7.52 6.56 46.17
N ALA A 569 6.19 6.71 46.19
CA ALA A 569 5.33 5.96 47.10
C ALA A 569 5.00 4.54 46.58
N ALA A 570 5.07 4.34 45.26
CA ALA A 570 4.87 3.03 44.64
C ALA A 570 6.06 2.10 44.88
N THR A 571 5.80 0.90 45.44
CA THR A 571 6.85 -0.07 45.80
C THR A 571 6.85 -1.33 44.94
N GLU A 572 5.81 -1.54 44.13
CA GLU A 572 5.67 -2.69 43.25
C GLU A 572 6.23 -2.38 41.86
N VAL A 573 7.28 -3.11 41.47
CA VAL A 573 7.98 -2.92 40.19
C VAL A 573 7.36 -3.82 39.13
N LEU A 574 7.03 -3.26 37.97
CA LEU A 574 6.69 -4.02 36.78
C LEU A 574 7.93 -4.77 36.30
N ASN A 575 7.86 -6.10 36.24
CA ASN A 575 8.89 -6.91 35.62
C ASN A 575 8.28 -7.86 34.59
N LEU A 576 8.58 -7.60 33.31
CA LEU A 576 8.13 -8.45 32.20
C LEU A 576 9.15 -9.53 31.81
N VAL A 577 10.33 -9.55 32.45
CA VAL A 577 11.40 -10.51 32.21
C VAL A 577 11.23 -11.73 33.12
N GLN A 578 11.13 -12.91 32.52
CA GLN A 578 11.09 -14.19 33.24
C GLN A 578 12.49 -14.79 33.35
N THR A 579 12.68 -15.67 34.32
CA THR A 579 13.86 -16.53 34.48
C THR A 579 13.42 -17.99 34.57
N GLU A 580 14.34 -18.93 34.46
CA GLU A 580 14.03 -20.37 34.64
C GLU A 580 13.26 -20.66 35.93
N LYS A 581 13.62 -19.97 37.02
CA LYS A 581 12.95 -20.10 38.33
C LYS A 581 11.58 -19.44 38.39
N SER A 582 11.21 -18.66 37.38
CA SER A 582 9.91 -17.99 37.28
C SER A 582 8.83 -18.91 36.72
N CYS A 583 9.18 -20.08 36.20
CA CYS A 583 8.22 -21.00 35.60
C CYS A 583 7.44 -21.74 36.68
N VAL A 584 6.12 -21.80 36.49
CA VAL A 584 5.20 -22.48 37.40
C VAL A 584 5.02 -23.95 36.99
N PRO A 585 4.51 -24.84 37.86
CA PRO A 585 4.25 -26.23 37.48
C PRO A 585 3.38 -26.32 36.23
N GLY A 586 3.82 -27.11 35.23
CA GLY A 586 3.20 -27.19 33.91
C GLY A 586 3.84 -26.30 32.84
N GLU A 587 4.91 -25.57 33.17
CA GLU A 587 5.73 -24.80 32.25
C GLU A 587 7.20 -25.24 32.31
N TYR A 588 7.87 -25.23 31.16
CA TYR A 588 9.31 -25.37 31.03
C TYR A 588 9.95 -24.06 30.58
N TRP A 589 11.22 -23.90 30.91
CA TRP A 589 11.98 -22.72 30.56
C TRP A 589 12.57 -22.85 29.14
N GLU A 590 12.23 -21.91 28.24
CA GLU A 590 12.86 -21.81 26.93
C GLU A 590 13.96 -20.74 26.91
N ALA A 591 15.21 -21.20 26.91
CA ALA A 591 16.38 -20.33 27.01
C ALA A 591 16.54 -19.39 25.80
N ALA A 592 16.10 -19.79 24.60
CA ALA A 592 16.28 -18.97 23.38
C ALA A 592 15.45 -17.68 23.41
N ILE A 593 14.21 -17.74 23.92
CA ILE A 593 13.31 -16.59 24.04
C ILE A 593 13.21 -16.05 25.47
N GLN A 594 13.87 -16.69 26.44
CA GLN A 594 13.87 -16.32 27.87
C GLN A 594 12.45 -16.17 28.44
N THR A 595 11.60 -17.13 28.11
CA THR A 595 10.19 -17.13 28.48
C THR A 595 9.81 -18.52 28.97
N CYS A 596 8.96 -18.58 29.98
CA CYS A 596 8.35 -19.85 30.39
C CYS A 596 7.31 -20.23 29.36
N LEU A 597 7.51 -21.37 28.74
CA LEU A 597 6.58 -21.98 27.80
C LEU A 597 5.87 -23.13 28.51
N PRO A 598 4.62 -23.45 28.17
CA PRO A 598 3.94 -24.62 28.72
C PRO A 598 4.70 -25.93 28.41
N CYS A 599 4.86 -26.84 29.40
CA CYS A 599 5.49 -28.17 29.23
C CYS A 599 4.82 -28.90 28.05
N ALA A 600 5.64 -29.64 27.28
CA ALA A 600 5.10 -30.60 26.33
C ALA A 600 4.28 -31.64 27.09
N VAL A 601 3.07 -31.88 26.63
CA VAL A 601 2.02 -32.54 27.43
C VAL A 601 2.27 -34.05 27.58
N ASN A 602 3.19 -34.64 26.81
CA ASN A 602 3.27 -36.10 26.63
C ASN A 602 4.72 -36.63 26.63
N PHE A 603 5.09 -37.49 27.58
CA PHE A 603 6.22 -38.42 27.41
C PHE A 603 5.74 -39.62 26.59
N ASP A 604 6.56 -40.11 25.66
CA ASP A 604 6.27 -41.26 24.79
C ASP A 604 6.58 -42.59 25.50
N VAL A 605 5.86 -42.81 26.60
CA VAL A 605 5.72 -44.14 27.20
C VAL A 605 4.33 -44.62 26.83
N SER A 606 4.26 -45.61 25.96
CA SER A 606 2.99 -46.00 25.35
C SER A 606 2.74 -47.49 25.45
N PHE A 607 1.45 -47.82 25.57
CA PHE A 607 1.00 -49.18 25.40
C PHE A 607 0.93 -49.51 23.91
N SER A 608 1.14 -50.77 23.56
CA SER A 608 1.06 -51.31 22.20
C SER A 608 -0.30 -51.13 21.55
N LYS A 609 -1.32 -50.82 22.36
CA LYS A 609 -2.66 -50.46 21.93
C LYS A 609 -3.12 -49.26 22.77
N GLU A 610 -3.49 -48.18 22.11
CA GLU A 610 -4.02 -46.99 22.79
C GLU A 610 -5.51 -47.15 23.13
N LEU A 611 -6.22 -47.96 22.34
CA LEU A 611 -7.63 -48.25 22.53
C LEU A 611 -7.92 -49.73 22.30
N ILE A 612 -8.68 -50.32 23.21
CA ILE A 612 -9.26 -51.64 23.01
C ILE A 612 -10.77 -51.48 22.96
N GLU A 613 -11.32 -51.77 21.78
CA GLU A 613 -12.76 -51.70 21.54
C GLU A 613 -13.41 -53.04 21.85
N PHE A 614 -14.44 -53.00 22.69
CA PHE A 614 -15.34 -54.13 22.93
C PHE A 614 -16.74 -53.79 22.42
N GLU A 615 -17.33 -54.68 21.63
CA GLU A 615 -18.75 -54.57 21.28
C GLU A 615 -19.61 -55.34 22.28
N ALA A 616 -20.86 -54.90 22.49
CA ALA A 616 -21.77 -55.48 23.48
C ALA A 616 -22.03 -57.00 23.31
N THR A 617 -21.63 -57.60 22.17
CA THR A 617 -21.71 -59.03 21.87
C THR A 617 -20.51 -59.85 22.36
N ASP A 618 -19.40 -59.23 22.77
CA ASP A 618 -18.09 -59.87 23.02
C ASP A 618 -17.90 -60.41 24.47
N ARG A 619 -18.76 -61.34 24.93
CA ARG A 619 -18.63 -61.93 26.27
C ARG A 619 -17.44 -62.91 26.37
N GLY A 620 -16.46 -62.62 27.25
CA GLY A 620 -15.39 -63.57 27.64
C GLY A 620 -14.09 -63.51 26.81
N ARG A 621 -13.88 -62.43 26.05
CA ARG A 621 -12.65 -62.21 25.26
C ARG A 621 -11.48 -61.79 26.16
N VAL A 622 -10.32 -62.44 26.00
CA VAL A 622 -9.06 -62.11 26.69
C VAL A 622 -8.14 -61.39 25.72
N GLU A 623 -7.61 -60.23 26.11
CA GLU A 623 -6.67 -59.43 25.30
C GLU A 623 -5.33 -59.27 26.03
N THR A 624 -4.24 -59.12 25.28
CA THR A 624 -2.89 -58.86 25.82
C THR A 624 -2.37 -57.54 25.30
N ILE A 625 -1.71 -56.76 26.15
CA ILE A 625 -1.19 -55.43 25.87
C ILE A 625 0.22 -55.26 26.43
N THR A 626 1.09 -54.56 25.72
CA THR A 626 2.50 -54.37 26.07
C THR A 626 2.80 -52.90 26.32
N LEU A 627 3.46 -52.52 27.41
CA LEU A 627 3.92 -51.15 27.70
C LEU A 627 5.38 -51.00 27.29
N THR A 628 5.74 -49.99 26.51
CA THR A 628 7.12 -49.76 26.05
C THR A 628 7.58 -48.34 26.38
N ASN A 629 8.84 -48.20 26.82
CA ASN A 629 9.49 -46.90 26.93
C ASN A 629 10.10 -46.52 25.57
N ASN A 630 9.53 -45.55 24.85
CA ASN A 630 10.05 -45.09 23.57
C ASN A 630 10.97 -43.87 23.70
N GLU A 631 11.17 -43.36 24.91
CA GLU A 631 12.09 -42.27 25.16
C GLU A 631 13.55 -42.73 25.04
N GLU A 632 14.44 -41.81 24.70
CA GLU A 632 15.88 -42.08 24.60
C GLU A 632 16.58 -42.17 25.98
N PHE A 633 15.81 -42.05 27.06
CA PHE A 633 16.25 -42.05 28.45
C PHE A 633 15.34 -42.91 29.35
N ASP A 634 15.82 -43.23 30.54
CA ASP A 634 15.14 -44.16 31.46
C ASP A 634 13.94 -43.49 32.16
N VAL A 635 12.85 -44.25 32.32
CA VAL A 635 11.61 -43.78 32.95
C VAL A 635 11.15 -44.73 34.07
N ALA A 636 10.46 -44.22 35.09
CA ALA A 636 9.88 -45.04 36.15
C ALA A 636 8.35 -45.09 36.05
N ILE A 637 7.75 -46.29 36.22
CA ILE A 637 6.31 -46.53 36.04
C ILE A 637 5.64 -47.11 37.30
N ILE A 638 4.38 -46.71 37.57
CA ILE A 638 3.55 -47.17 38.70
C ILE A 638 2.04 -47.22 38.36
N PRO A 639 1.27 -48.28 38.69
CA PRO A 639 -0.18 -48.33 38.40
C PRO A 639 -0.98 -47.30 39.21
N LYS A 640 -1.97 -46.62 38.58
CA LYS A 640 -2.74 -45.52 39.18
C LYS A 640 -4.26 -45.76 39.21
N ILE A 641 -4.85 -46.32 38.15
CA ILE A 641 -6.33 -46.51 38.04
C ILE A 641 -6.65 -47.88 37.43
N LEU A 642 -7.35 -48.74 38.19
CA LEU A 642 -7.80 -50.08 37.77
C LEU A 642 -9.26 -50.32 38.23
N PRO A 643 -10.26 -50.43 37.32
CA PRO A 643 -11.67 -50.62 37.68
C PRO A 643 -11.99 -52.07 38.07
N GLY A 644 -12.93 -52.27 39.01
CA GLY A 644 -13.23 -53.59 39.58
C GLY A 644 -13.88 -54.63 38.64
N TRP A 645 -14.40 -54.20 37.49
CA TRP A 645 -15.00 -55.08 36.47
C TRP A 645 -13.97 -55.61 35.44
N LEU A 646 -12.69 -55.23 35.58
CA LEU A 646 -11.55 -55.65 34.76
C LEU A 646 -10.59 -56.53 35.57
N VAL A 647 -10.18 -57.68 35.02
CA VAL A 647 -9.28 -58.64 35.70
C VAL A 647 -7.96 -58.81 34.91
N LEU A 648 -6.81 -58.75 35.59
CA LEU A 648 -5.44 -58.93 35.04
C LEU A 648 -4.79 -60.23 35.57
N ASP A 649 -4.24 -61.10 34.71
CA ASP A 649 -4.01 -62.53 35.03
C ASP A 649 -2.55 -63.06 34.95
N SER A 650 -1.50 -62.26 34.68
CA SER A 650 -0.15 -62.79 34.33
C SER A 650 0.77 -63.20 35.52
N ALA A 651 1.76 -64.06 35.25
CA ALA A 651 2.69 -64.70 36.21
C ALA A 651 3.74 -63.77 36.88
N GLN A 652 3.73 -62.48 36.57
CA GLN A 652 4.48 -61.44 37.30
C GLN A 652 3.54 -60.65 38.23
N SER A 653 2.57 -61.34 38.83
CA SER A 653 1.53 -60.80 39.72
C SER A 653 2.05 -60.25 41.07
N ALA A 654 3.36 -60.14 41.27
CA ALA A 654 3.94 -59.46 42.43
C ALA A 654 3.89 -57.92 42.32
N TYR A 655 3.70 -57.36 41.12
CA TYR A 655 3.84 -55.92 40.84
C TYR A 655 2.53 -55.12 40.86
N ALA A 656 1.38 -55.77 40.68
CA ALA A 656 0.08 -55.09 40.61
C ALA A 656 -0.52 -54.70 41.99
N GLY A 657 0.21 -55.00 43.09
CA GLY A 657 -0.25 -54.73 44.45
C GLY A 657 0.79 -54.10 45.38
N SER A 658 1.93 -53.59 44.88
CA SER A 658 2.93 -52.88 45.71
C SER A 658 3.20 -51.47 45.20
N ASP A 659 3.15 -50.47 46.08
CA ASP A 659 3.36 -49.03 45.81
C ASP A 659 4.79 -48.63 45.37
N THR A 660 5.62 -49.57 44.91
CA THR A 660 7.03 -49.30 44.56
C THR A 660 7.22 -49.08 43.05
N PRO A 661 7.82 -47.96 42.61
CA PRO A 661 8.05 -47.66 41.20
C PRO A 661 8.97 -48.69 40.53
N THR A 662 8.67 -49.06 39.29
CA THR A 662 9.50 -49.95 38.47
C THR A 662 10.20 -49.14 37.37
N THR A 663 11.52 -49.23 37.27
CA THR A 663 12.30 -48.55 36.23
C THR A 663 12.32 -49.35 34.93
N LEU A 664 12.03 -48.68 33.82
CA LEU A 664 12.02 -49.23 32.46
C LEU A 664 13.08 -48.49 31.63
N GLY A 665 14.07 -49.22 31.13
CA GLY A 665 15.16 -48.62 30.36
C GLY A 665 14.70 -48.10 28.99
N ALA A 666 15.48 -47.21 28.38
CA ALA A 666 15.22 -46.73 27.01
C ALA A 666 15.04 -47.90 26.02
N GLY A 667 13.86 -48.01 25.41
CA GLY A 667 13.48 -49.06 24.44
C GLY A 667 13.00 -50.40 25.04
N GLU A 668 12.80 -50.51 26.35
CA GLU A 668 12.35 -51.75 27.02
C GLU A 668 10.81 -51.87 27.09
N SER A 669 10.27 -53.11 27.08
CA SER A 669 8.83 -53.40 27.03
C SER A 669 8.33 -54.43 28.08
N LEU A 670 7.07 -54.33 28.52
CA LEU A 670 6.41 -55.17 29.55
C LEU A 670 4.97 -55.61 29.17
N ASP A 671 4.61 -56.89 29.30
CA ASP A 671 3.32 -57.46 28.85
C ASP A 671 2.26 -57.71 29.96
N PHE A 672 0.98 -57.42 29.67
CA PHE A 672 -0.19 -57.62 30.54
C PHE A 672 -1.35 -58.34 29.82
N SER A 673 -2.04 -59.29 30.47
CA SER A 673 -3.23 -59.99 29.92
C SER A 673 -4.50 -59.66 30.73
N MET A 674 -5.63 -59.34 30.05
CA MET A 674 -6.86 -58.76 30.64
C MET A 674 -8.20 -59.39 30.16
N SER A 675 -9.25 -59.34 31.00
CA SER A 675 -10.64 -59.76 30.67
C SER A 675 -11.75 -58.91 31.33
N ILE A 676 -12.98 -58.86 30.74
CA ILE A 676 -14.10 -57.94 31.11
C ILE A 676 -15.41 -58.67 31.53
N ILE A 677 -16.19 -58.07 32.43
CA ILE A 677 -17.52 -58.52 32.90
C ILE A 677 -18.66 -57.54 32.46
N PRO A 678 -19.37 -57.77 31.32
CA PRO A 678 -20.32 -56.79 30.73
C PRO A 678 -21.65 -56.55 31.47
N SER A 679 -22.03 -57.41 32.42
CA SER A 679 -23.36 -57.39 33.06
C SER A 679 -23.56 -56.26 34.08
N GLU A 680 -22.56 -55.40 34.28
CA GLU A 680 -22.54 -54.34 35.29
C GLU A 680 -22.57 -52.92 34.69
N LEU A 681 -22.90 -52.76 33.39
CA LEU A 681 -22.80 -51.47 32.63
C LEU A 681 -24.16 -51.00 32.03
N GLU A 682 -24.40 -49.67 31.98
CA GLU A 682 -25.65 -49.01 31.50
C GLU A 682 -25.62 -48.60 29.99
N GLU A 683 -26.78 -48.23 29.40
CA GLU A 683 -26.92 -47.89 27.97
C GLU A 683 -26.17 -46.58 27.58
N GLY A 684 -25.28 -46.70 26.60
CA GLY A 684 -24.40 -45.65 26.10
C GLY A 684 -22.99 -46.19 25.90
N THR A 685 -22.07 -45.35 25.45
CA THR A 685 -20.66 -45.77 25.34
C THR A 685 -19.99 -45.65 26.70
N VAL A 686 -19.60 -46.76 27.30
CA VAL A 686 -18.75 -46.72 28.51
C VAL A 686 -17.31 -46.58 28.06
N TYR A 687 -16.67 -45.55 28.59
CA TYR A 687 -15.29 -45.21 28.33
C TYR A 687 -14.55 -45.18 29.66
N VAL A 688 -13.52 -46.02 29.79
CA VAL A 688 -12.67 -46.01 30.99
C VAL A 688 -11.21 -46.07 30.57
N THR A 689 -10.44 -45.16 31.14
CA THR A 689 -8.99 -45.05 30.96
C THR A 689 -8.29 -45.80 32.08
N ILE A 690 -7.41 -46.73 31.71
CA ILE A 690 -6.50 -47.40 32.63
C ILE A 690 -5.17 -46.67 32.55
N ALA A 691 -4.62 -46.27 33.68
CA ALA A 691 -3.47 -45.37 33.74
C ALA A 691 -2.37 -45.88 34.67
N PHE A 692 -1.14 -45.73 34.22
CA PHE A 692 0.10 -45.92 34.96
C PHE A 692 0.85 -44.58 34.99
N GLY A 693 1.20 -44.09 36.17
CA GLY A 693 2.00 -42.87 36.31
C GLY A 693 3.43 -43.08 35.80
N VAL A 694 3.91 -42.14 34.98
CA VAL A 694 5.27 -42.10 34.44
C VAL A 694 6.03 -40.97 35.09
N LEU A 695 7.16 -41.29 35.73
CA LEU A 695 8.03 -40.34 36.41
C LEU A 695 9.36 -40.23 35.65
N ASP A 696 9.80 -39.00 35.37
CA ASP A 696 11.05 -38.72 34.67
C ASP A 696 12.28 -38.96 35.57
N GLY A 697 13.29 -39.61 35.00
CA GLY A 697 14.62 -39.82 35.57
C GLY A 697 15.70 -38.84 35.06
N GLY A 698 15.36 -37.75 34.34
CA GLY A 698 16.29 -36.81 33.67
C GLY A 698 16.06 -35.28 33.83
N ASP A 699 16.79 -34.48 33.02
CA ASP A 699 17.18 -33.05 33.21
C ASP A 699 16.05 -31.98 33.16
N TYR A 700 14.80 -32.33 32.86
CA TYR A 700 13.68 -31.38 32.80
C TYR A 700 12.96 -31.26 34.15
N HIS A 701 13.63 -30.62 35.11
CA HIS A 701 13.12 -30.44 36.46
C HIS A 701 11.78 -29.67 36.50
N GLY A 702 10.68 -30.36 36.78
CA GLY A 702 9.36 -29.77 37.04
C GLY A 702 8.24 -30.22 36.10
N CYS A 703 8.56 -30.93 35.01
CA CYS A 703 7.53 -31.58 34.20
C CYS A 703 7.22 -32.97 34.79
N VAL A 704 5.96 -33.20 35.16
CA VAL A 704 5.43 -34.53 35.52
C VAL A 704 4.87 -35.12 34.23
N GLY A 705 5.19 -36.38 33.97
CA GLY A 705 4.72 -37.08 32.79
C GLY A 705 3.24 -37.27 32.76
N SER A 706 2.68 -37.26 31.55
CA SER A 706 1.37 -37.86 31.29
C SER A 706 1.40 -39.30 31.77
N ASP A 707 0.36 -39.71 32.52
CA ASP A 707 0.19 -41.12 32.84
C ASP A 707 0.14 -41.90 31.51
N ALA A 708 0.96 -42.92 31.36
CA ALA A 708 0.83 -43.87 30.27
C ALA A 708 -0.44 -44.67 30.52
N GLY A 709 -1.40 -44.53 29.63
CA GLY A 709 -2.68 -45.21 29.75
C GLY A 709 -3.14 -45.75 28.42
N PHE A 710 -4.11 -46.64 28.50
CA PHE A 710 -4.87 -47.07 27.34
C PHE A 710 -6.34 -47.03 27.70
N ASP A 711 -7.15 -46.75 26.68
CA ASP A 711 -8.57 -46.64 26.83
C ASP A 711 -9.26 -47.95 26.50
N ILE A 712 -10.33 -48.21 27.21
CA ILE A 712 -11.28 -49.23 26.86
C ILE A 712 -12.58 -48.53 26.48
N THR A 713 -12.97 -48.64 25.20
CA THR A 713 -14.27 -48.18 24.70
C THR A 713 -15.20 -49.37 24.55
N MET A 714 -16.41 -49.22 25.08
CA MET A 714 -17.46 -50.20 24.90
C MET A 714 -18.72 -49.51 24.38
N ARG A 715 -19.18 -49.85 23.17
CA ARG A 715 -20.24 -49.10 22.47
C ARG A 715 -21.65 -49.71 22.59
N VAL A 716 -22.62 -48.84 22.85
CA VAL A 716 -24.08 -49.09 22.88
C VAL A 716 -24.78 -47.86 22.18
N LEU A 717 -25.68 -47.99 21.15
CA LEU A 717 -25.96 -47.01 20.01
C LEU A 717 -27.29 -46.10 19.97
N PRO A 718 -27.38 -44.88 19.27
CA PRO A 718 -28.56 -43.90 19.06
C PRO A 718 -29.04 -43.41 17.56
N THR A 719 -29.87 -42.31 17.29
CA THR A 719 -30.71 -41.90 16.01
C THR A 719 -30.37 -40.61 15.07
N GLU A 720 -30.91 -40.42 13.80
CA GLU A 720 -30.47 -39.57 12.56
C GLU A 720 -31.03 -38.10 12.20
N GLN A 721 -30.30 -37.18 11.44
CA GLN A 721 -30.57 -35.72 11.07
C GLN A 721 -30.05 -35.14 9.66
N LEU A 722 -30.71 -34.15 8.97
CA LEU A 722 -30.42 -33.74 7.53
C LEU A 722 -30.36 -32.22 7.11
N ASN A 723 -30.38 -31.23 8.02
CA ASN A 723 -30.15 -29.77 7.77
C ASN A 723 -30.69 -29.13 6.45
N GLN A 724 -32.01 -29.13 6.25
CA GLN A 724 -32.69 -28.50 5.09
C GLN A 724 -33.22 -27.09 5.42
N LEU A 725 -33.44 -26.23 4.41
CA LEU A 725 -33.83 -24.80 4.58
C LEU A 725 -35.15 -24.60 5.36
N GLY A 726 -35.99 -25.62 5.47
CA GLY A 726 -37.19 -25.58 6.31
C GLY A 726 -38.17 -24.47 5.90
N GLN A 727 -38.54 -23.60 6.84
CA GLN A 727 -39.57 -22.57 6.63
C GLN A 727 -39.03 -21.24 6.05
N ILE A 728 -37.71 -21.00 6.09
CA ILE A 728 -37.13 -19.70 5.69
C ILE A 728 -37.32 -19.40 4.20
N ARG A 729 -37.51 -20.45 3.39
CA ARG A 729 -37.81 -20.36 1.95
C ARG A 729 -38.93 -19.38 1.61
N ALA A 730 -40.00 -19.34 2.41
CA ALA A 730 -41.15 -18.49 2.14
C ALA A 730 -40.77 -17.00 2.09
N ALA A 731 -39.76 -16.57 2.86
CA ALA A 731 -39.27 -15.20 2.87
C ALA A 731 -38.56 -14.80 1.56
N GLY A 732 -37.94 -15.75 0.84
CA GLY A 732 -37.28 -15.43 -0.44
C GLY A 732 -38.27 -15.16 -1.56
N PHE A 733 -39.29 -16.01 -1.72
CA PHE A 733 -40.28 -15.82 -2.78
C PHE A 733 -41.10 -14.53 -2.63
N THR A 734 -41.37 -14.09 -1.39
CA THR A 734 -42.07 -12.81 -1.16
C THR A 734 -41.23 -11.61 -1.60
N LEU A 735 -39.94 -11.60 -1.31
CA LEU A 735 -39.03 -10.53 -1.73
C LEU A 735 -38.87 -10.45 -3.25
N PHE A 736 -38.78 -11.58 -3.95
CA PHE A 736 -38.78 -11.59 -5.41
C PHE A 736 -40.06 -10.97 -6.01
N GLY A 737 -41.23 -11.32 -5.46
CA GLY A 737 -42.51 -10.78 -5.93
C GLY A 737 -42.58 -9.24 -5.89
N ILE A 738 -42.00 -8.63 -4.86
CA ILE A 738 -41.95 -7.16 -4.71
C ILE A 738 -41.07 -6.51 -5.79
N ILE A 739 -39.90 -7.09 -6.11
CA ILE A 739 -39.01 -6.59 -7.18
C ILE A 739 -39.74 -6.63 -8.52
N ALA A 740 -40.39 -7.76 -8.81
CA ALA A 740 -41.03 -7.98 -10.10
C ALA A 740 -42.17 -6.99 -10.37
N MET A 741 -43.06 -6.79 -9.38
CA MET A 741 -44.15 -5.83 -9.49
C MET A 741 -43.67 -4.38 -9.69
N THR A 742 -42.61 -3.99 -8.96
CA THR A 742 -42.06 -2.64 -9.04
C THR A 742 -41.44 -2.37 -10.41
N SER A 743 -40.64 -3.31 -10.93
CA SER A 743 -39.98 -3.16 -12.24
C SER A 743 -40.98 -3.03 -13.40
N VAL A 744 -42.02 -3.88 -13.44
CA VAL A 744 -43.06 -3.84 -14.48
C VAL A 744 -43.84 -2.52 -14.43
N SER A 745 -44.14 -2.03 -13.23
CA SER A 745 -44.85 -0.75 -13.04
C SER A 745 -44.04 0.45 -13.57
N CYS A 746 -42.73 0.49 -13.30
CA CYS A 746 -41.83 1.53 -13.81
C CYS A 746 -41.70 1.49 -15.33
N ALA A 747 -41.59 0.30 -15.93
CA ALA A 747 -41.53 0.13 -17.37
C ALA A 747 -42.82 0.62 -18.07
N GLY A 748 -43.99 0.26 -17.52
CA GLY A 748 -45.30 0.72 -18.01
C GLY A 748 -45.42 2.25 -18.01
N PHE A 749 -44.96 2.91 -16.95
CA PHE A 749 -44.98 4.38 -16.85
C PHE A 749 -44.19 5.06 -17.98
N VAL A 750 -42.99 4.54 -18.30
CA VAL A 750 -42.12 5.08 -19.36
C VAL A 750 -42.75 4.96 -20.73
N ILE A 751 -43.36 3.81 -21.06
CA ILE A 751 -43.98 3.57 -22.36
C ILE A 751 -45.17 4.52 -22.58
N CYS A 752 -46.02 4.68 -21.56
CA CYS A 752 -47.20 5.55 -21.62
C CYS A 752 -46.84 7.04 -21.79
N HIS A 753 -45.74 7.52 -21.19
CA HIS A 753 -45.36 8.94 -21.21
C HIS A 753 -44.19 9.26 -22.14
N LYS A 754 -43.81 8.36 -23.05
CA LYS A 754 -42.60 8.47 -23.89
C LYS A 754 -42.52 9.73 -24.76
N GLN A 755 -43.67 10.32 -25.12
CA GLN A 755 -43.73 11.54 -25.93
C GLN A 755 -43.62 12.81 -25.08
N HIS A 756 -43.77 12.71 -23.75
CA HIS A 756 -43.67 13.84 -22.84
C HIS A 756 -42.24 14.34 -22.76
N GLN A 757 -42.03 15.67 -22.80
CA GLN A 757 -40.69 16.26 -22.96
C GLN A 757 -39.69 15.80 -21.88
N VAL A 758 -40.13 15.66 -20.63
CA VAL A 758 -39.28 15.18 -19.52
C VAL A 758 -38.79 13.75 -19.77
N VAL A 759 -39.70 12.80 -20.05
CA VAL A 759 -39.33 11.39 -20.28
C VAL A 759 -38.56 11.23 -21.59
N ARG A 760 -38.91 12.03 -22.61
CA ARG A 760 -38.21 12.04 -23.91
C ARG A 760 -36.78 12.56 -23.78
N ALA A 761 -36.53 13.54 -22.92
CA ALA A 761 -35.18 14.03 -22.62
C ALA A 761 -34.30 12.95 -21.96
N LEU A 762 -34.86 12.19 -21.01
CA LEU A 762 -34.13 11.10 -20.33
C LEU A 762 -33.97 9.81 -21.17
N GLN A 763 -34.50 9.81 -22.40
CA GLN A 763 -34.40 8.74 -23.38
C GLN A 763 -35.06 7.41 -22.94
N PRO A 764 -36.34 7.18 -23.33
CA PRO A 764 -37.15 6.06 -22.82
C PRO A 764 -36.53 4.67 -22.95
N ILE A 765 -35.73 4.42 -23.99
CA ILE A 765 -35.16 3.09 -24.26
C ILE A 765 -34.19 2.62 -23.16
N PHE A 766 -33.39 3.53 -22.61
CA PHE A 766 -32.43 3.19 -21.56
C PHE A 766 -33.12 2.92 -20.22
N LEU A 767 -34.19 3.66 -19.93
CA LEU A 767 -35.01 3.43 -18.74
C LEU A 767 -35.67 2.04 -18.78
N LEU A 768 -36.14 1.59 -19.95
CA LEU A 768 -36.70 0.24 -20.09
C LEU A 768 -35.64 -0.87 -19.92
N CYS A 769 -34.41 -0.65 -20.41
CA CYS A 769 -33.31 -1.60 -20.21
C CYS A 769 -32.96 -1.77 -18.73
N ILE A 770 -32.98 -0.67 -17.94
CA ILE A 770 -32.75 -0.73 -16.48
C ILE A 770 -33.83 -1.57 -15.79
N CYS A 771 -35.11 -1.37 -16.14
CA CYS A 771 -36.20 -2.17 -15.57
C CYS A 771 -36.02 -3.66 -15.90
N CYS A 772 -35.70 -3.96 -17.16
CA CYS A 772 -35.46 -5.34 -17.60
C CYS A 772 -34.29 -5.99 -16.85
N GLY A 773 -33.15 -5.28 -16.72
CA GLY A 773 -31.98 -5.80 -16.00
C GLY A 773 -32.27 -6.07 -14.52
N ALA A 774 -32.96 -5.16 -13.82
CA ALA A 774 -33.33 -5.35 -12.41
C ALA A 774 -34.31 -6.53 -12.21
N LEU A 775 -35.25 -6.75 -13.14
CA LEU A 775 -36.17 -7.89 -13.08
C LEU A 775 -35.43 -9.22 -13.28
N LEU A 776 -34.54 -9.29 -14.26
CA LEU A 776 -33.74 -10.49 -14.52
C LEU A 776 -32.85 -10.85 -13.34
N MET A 777 -32.15 -9.87 -12.76
CA MET A 777 -31.30 -10.10 -11.60
C MET A 777 -32.13 -10.53 -10.38
N GLY A 778 -33.28 -9.88 -10.12
CA GLY A 778 -34.18 -10.27 -9.03
C GLY A 778 -34.71 -11.69 -9.15
N SER A 779 -34.91 -12.21 -10.37
CA SER A 779 -35.42 -13.57 -10.59
C SER A 779 -34.47 -14.68 -10.15
N ALA A 780 -33.20 -14.38 -9.91
CA ALA A 780 -32.23 -15.33 -9.35
C ALA A 780 -32.60 -15.81 -7.93
N ILE A 781 -33.42 -15.07 -7.18
CA ILE A 781 -33.87 -15.49 -5.84
C ILE A 781 -34.67 -16.80 -5.90
N VAL A 782 -35.39 -17.06 -6.98
CA VAL A 782 -36.23 -18.26 -7.14
C VAL A 782 -35.40 -19.55 -7.15
N PRO A 783 -34.43 -19.75 -8.05
CA PRO A 783 -33.60 -20.96 -8.04
C PRO A 783 -32.77 -21.10 -6.76
N LEU A 784 -32.38 -20.00 -6.11
CA LEU A 784 -31.66 -20.05 -4.84
C LEU A 784 -32.49 -20.69 -3.71
N SER A 785 -33.82 -20.63 -3.84
CA SER A 785 -34.76 -21.08 -2.82
C SER A 785 -35.06 -22.59 -2.89
N ILE A 786 -34.49 -23.34 -3.82
CA ILE A 786 -34.86 -24.75 -4.08
C ILE A 786 -33.84 -25.71 -3.45
N ASP A 787 -34.32 -26.67 -2.62
CA ASP A 787 -33.52 -27.78 -2.06
C ASP A 787 -34.19 -29.13 -2.27
N ASP A 788 -33.49 -30.20 -1.90
CA ASP A 788 -33.90 -31.60 -2.08
C ASP A 788 -35.08 -32.04 -1.21
N LYS A 789 -35.57 -31.18 -0.32
CA LYS A 789 -36.83 -31.40 0.39
C LYS A 789 -38.04 -31.24 -0.52
N ILE A 790 -37.96 -30.33 -1.49
CA ILE A 790 -39.10 -29.93 -2.33
C ILE A 790 -38.94 -30.26 -3.81
N ALA A 791 -37.70 -30.48 -4.27
CA ALA A 791 -37.41 -30.82 -5.65
C ALA A 791 -36.63 -32.12 -5.71
N SER A 792 -36.75 -32.82 -6.84
CA SER A 792 -35.88 -33.96 -7.14
C SER A 792 -34.47 -33.48 -7.44
N GLN A 793 -33.51 -34.40 -7.36
CA GLN A 793 -32.10 -34.15 -7.64
C GLN A 793 -31.87 -33.35 -8.93
N SER A 794 -32.51 -33.75 -10.03
CA SER A 794 -32.41 -33.03 -11.31
C SER A 794 -32.99 -31.61 -11.26
N GLY A 795 -34.05 -31.38 -10.48
CA GLY A 795 -34.61 -30.04 -10.26
C GLY A 795 -33.68 -29.13 -9.46
N CYS A 796 -32.97 -29.68 -8.48
CA CYS A 796 -31.96 -28.96 -7.71
C CYS A 796 -30.74 -28.60 -8.60
N ASP A 797 -30.28 -29.53 -9.44
CA ASP A 797 -29.16 -29.30 -10.36
C ASP A 797 -29.46 -28.15 -11.36
N ILE A 798 -30.65 -28.14 -11.97
CA ILE A 798 -31.06 -27.06 -12.90
C ILE A 798 -31.09 -25.71 -12.16
N SER A 799 -31.55 -25.72 -10.91
CA SER A 799 -31.63 -24.50 -10.08
C SER A 799 -30.24 -23.95 -9.77
N CYS A 800 -29.28 -24.82 -9.47
CA CYS A 800 -27.88 -24.45 -9.25
C CYS A 800 -27.27 -23.68 -10.44
N MET A 801 -27.49 -24.16 -11.68
CA MET A 801 -26.90 -23.51 -12.86
C MET A 801 -27.65 -22.24 -13.30
N ALA A 802 -28.95 -22.11 -12.99
CA ALA A 802 -29.73 -20.93 -13.37
C ALA A 802 -29.28 -19.64 -12.65
N LEU A 803 -28.70 -19.75 -11.46
CA LEU A 803 -28.28 -18.62 -10.61
C LEU A 803 -27.26 -17.67 -11.26
N PRO A 804 -26.06 -18.13 -11.69
CA PRO A 804 -25.05 -17.25 -12.28
C PRO A 804 -25.55 -16.57 -13.56
N TRP A 805 -26.38 -17.27 -14.34
CA TRP A 805 -26.99 -16.74 -15.57
C TRP A 805 -27.87 -15.52 -15.32
N LEU A 806 -28.83 -15.63 -14.40
CA LEU A 806 -29.81 -14.57 -14.14
C LEU A 806 -29.15 -13.32 -13.52
N LEU A 807 -28.21 -13.53 -12.58
CA LEU A 807 -27.49 -12.44 -11.93
C LEU A 807 -26.59 -11.68 -12.91
N SER A 808 -25.73 -12.38 -13.65
CA SER A 808 -24.75 -11.74 -14.52
C SER A 808 -25.42 -11.03 -15.70
N LEU A 809 -26.43 -11.63 -16.34
CA LEU A 809 -27.12 -11.00 -17.46
C LEU A 809 -27.96 -9.80 -17.02
N GLY A 810 -28.69 -9.92 -15.91
CA GLY A 810 -29.47 -8.80 -15.37
C GLY A 810 -28.60 -7.60 -15.02
N PHE A 811 -27.46 -7.85 -14.36
CA PHE A 811 -26.47 -6.83 -14.02
C PHE A 811 -25.89 -6.15 -15.26
N SER A 812 -25.43 -6.96 -16.23
CA SER A 812 -24.82 -6.47 -17.46
C SER A 812 -25.76 -5.55 -18.24
N VAL A 813 -27.04 -5.92 -18.39
CA VAL A 813 -28.04 -5.12 -19.11
C VAL A 813 -28.30 -3.78 -18.41
N ALA A 814 -28.42 -3.77 -17.07
CA ALA A 814 -28.69 -2.56 -16.31
C ALA A 814 -27.49 -1.57 -16.34
N ILE A 815 -26.28 -2.07 -16.08
CA ILE A 815 -25.05 -1.25 -16.09
C ILE A 815 -24.75 -0.71 -17.48
N SER A 816 -24.96 -1.53 -18.52
CA SER A 816 -24.80 -1.11 -19.91
C SER A 816 -25.69 0.09 -20.24
N ALA A 817 -26.96 0.05 -19.86
CA ALA A 817 -27.86 1.17 -20.10
C ALA A 817 -27.39 2.47 -19.41
N LEU A 818 -26.87 2.37 -18.19
CA LEU A 818 -26.35 3.52 -17.45
C LEU A 818 -25.05 4.08 -18.00
N PHE A 819 -24.07 3.22 -18.28
CA PHE A 819 -22.79 3.67 -18.81
C PHE A 819 -22.96 4.33 -20.18
N ALA A 820 -23.78 3.75 -21.08
CA ALA A 820 -24.05 4.36 -22.37
C ALA A 820 -24.65 5.77 -22.23
N LYS A 821 -25.53 5.96 -21.24
CA LYS A 821 -26.15 7.25 -20.95
C LYS A 821 -25.15 8.27 -20.40
N LEU A 822 -24.35 7.88 -19.40
CA LEU A 822 -23.34 8.75 -18.80
C LEU A 822 -22.24 9.11 -19.79
N TRP A 823 -21.73 8.15 -20.55
CA TRP A 823 -20.69 8.41 -21.54
C TRP A 823 -21.18 9.34 -22.64
N ARG A 824 -22.41 9.14 -23.13
CA ARG A 824 -23.00 10.04 -24.13
C ARG A 824 -23.09 11.47 -23.60
N ILE A 825 -23.56 11.66 -22.37
CA ILE A 825 -23.68 12.97 -21.72
C ILE A 825 -22.30 13.62 -21.55
N ASN A 826 -21.33 12.90 -20.98
CA ASN A 826 -19.97 13.39 -20.81
C ASN A 826 -19.34 13.82 -22.14
N ARG A 827 -19.49 13.00 -23.19
CA ARG A 827 -18.90 13.30 -24.50
C ARG A 827 -19.53 14.52 -25.16
N ILE A 828 -20.84 14.72 -25.02
CA ILE A 828 -21.53 15.90 -25.56
C ILE A 828 -21.09 17.16 -24.81
N ILE A 829 -20.98 17.11 -23.48
CA ILE A 829 -20.69 18.30 -22.66
C ILE A 829 -19.21 18.69 -22.72
N LEU A 830 -18.29 17.71 -22.76
CA LEU A 830 -16.87 17.98 -23.03
C LEU A 830 -16.68 18.61 -24.42
N ALA A 831 -17.46 18.17 -25.42
CA ALA A 831 -17.45 18.78 -26.74
C ALA A 831 -18.06 20.20 -26.75
N SER A 832 -19.06 20.49 -25.90
CA SER A 832 -19.62 21.84 -25.79
C SER A 832 -18.68 22.83 -25.07
N VAL A 833 -17.91 22.39 -24.07
CA VAL A 833 -16.88 23.23 -23.41
C VAL A 833 -15.76 23.60 -24.39
N THR A 834 -15.40 22.69 -25.28
CA THR A 834 -14.41 22.93 -26.35
C THR A 834 -15.00 23.59 -27.60
N MET A 835 -16.27 24.01 -27.54
CA MET A 835 -17.06 24.60 -28.64
C MET A 835 -17.00 23.81 -29.96
N ARG A 836 -16.78 22.48 -29.88
CA ARG A 836 -16.73 21.58 -31.03
C ARG A 836 -18.09 20.90 -31.19
N ARG A 837 -18.79 21.19 -32.29
CA ARG A 837 -20.12 20.63 -32.54
C ARG A 837 -20.04 19.14 -32.90
N VAL A 838 -20.28 18.26 -31.93
CA VAL A 838 -20.25 16.80 -32.09
C VAL A 838 -21.65 16.20 -31.95
N LYS A 839 -22.13 15.52 -33.00
CA LYS A 839 -23.43 14.81 -33.00
C LYS A 839 -23.20 13.32 -32.71
N VAL A 840 -23.49 12.88 -31.49
CA VAL A 840 -23.29 11.47 -31.04
C VAL A 840 -24.60 10.69 -31.09
N ARG A 841 -24.65 9.59 -31.86
CA ARG A 841 -25.81 8.69 -31.94
C ARG A 841 -25.80 7.69 -30.78
N VAL A 842 -26.98 7.14 -30.46
CA VAL A 842 -27.16 6.17 -29.36
C VAL A 842 -26.34 4.89 -29.60
N GLN A 843 -26.30 4.42 -30.86
CA GLN A 843 -25.57 3.21 -31.27
C GLN A 843 -24.06 3.36 -31.06
N ASP A 844 -23.51 4.57 -31.24
CA ASP A 844 -22.07 4.82 -31.09
C ASP A 844 -21.59 4.68 -29.63
N VAL A 845 -22.51 4.73 -28.65
CA VAL A 845 -22.18 4.68 -27.22
C VAL A 845 -22.63 3.38 -26.55
N ALA A 846 -23.60 2.67 -27.14
CA ALA A 846 -24.06 1.37 -26.66
C ALA A 846 -23.21 0.19 -27.16
N MET A 847 -22.49 0.32 -28.28
CA MET A 847 -21.72 -0.77 -28.89
C MET A 847 -20.69 -1.44 -27.96
N PRO A 848 -19.83 -0.71 -27.23
CA PRO A 848 -18.82 -1.33 -26.36
C PRO A 848 -19.42 -2.23 -25.27
N LEU A 849 -20.62 -1.89 -24.83
CA LEU A 849 -21.33 -2.64 -23.79
C LEU A 849 -22.07 -3.85 -24.34
N VAL A 850 -22.61 -3.75 -25.55
CA VAL A 850 -23.21 -4.90 -26.24
C VAL A 850 -22.14 -5.97 -26.47
N VAL A 851 -20.91 -5.58 -26.81
CA VAL A 851 -19.78 -6.52 -26.93
C VAL A 851 -19.50 -7.21 -25.58
N LEU A 852 -19.43 -6.45 -24.48
CA LEU A 852 -19.21 -7.01 -23.16
C LEU A 852 -20.34 -7.94 -22.70
N LEU A 853 -21.59 -7.64 -23.05
CA LEU A 853 -22.73 -8.53 -22.78
C LEU A 853 -22.62 -9.85 -23.55
N VAL A 854 -22.19 -9.82 -24.83
CA VAL A 854 -21.98 -11.04 -25.63
C VAL A 854 -20.85 -11.88 -25.06
N VAL A 855 -19.77 -11.25 -24.57
CA VAL A 855 -18.68 -11.97 -23.88
C VAL A 855 -19.20 -12.67 -22.62
N ASN A 856 -20.01 -11.99 -21.79
CA ASN A 856 -20.61 -12.61 -20.61
C ASN A 856 -21.49 -13.83 -20.96
N ILE A 857 -22.34 -13.71 -21.99
CA ILE A 857 -23.18 -14.82 -22.46
C ILE A 857 -22.32 -16.00 -22.93
N THR A 858 -21.22 -15.72 -23.64
CA THR A 858 -20.33 -16.76 -24.17
C THR A 858 -19.64 -17.53 -23.04
N VAL A 859 -19.13 -16.81 -22.04
CA VAL A 859 -18.50 -17.43 -20.86
C VAL A 859 -19.51 -18.29 -20.09
N LEU A 860 -20.74 -17.81 -19.93
CA LEU A 860 -21.80 -18.56 -19.25
C LEU A 860 -22.23 -19.83 -20.02
N LEU A 861 -22.31 -19.78 -21.35
CA LEU A 861 -22.56 -20.98 -22.17
C LEU A 861 -21.44 -22.01 -22.03
N CYS A 862 -20.18 -21.55 -22.10
CA CYS A 862 -19.03 -22.43 -21.90
C CYS A 862 -19.07 -23.08 -20.52
N TRP A 863 -19.41 -22.32 -19.47
CA TRP A 863 -19.51 -22.87 -18.12
C TRP A 863 -20.61 -23.94 -18.03
N THR A 864 -21.81 -23.69 -18.55
CA THR A 864 -22.90 -24.68 -18.53
C THR A 864 -22.59 -25.95 -19.30
N LEU A 865 -21.81 -25.89 -20.38
CA LEU A 865 -21.51 -27.06 -21.22
C LEU A 865 -20.31 -27.87 -20.73
N ILE A 866 -19.32 -27.21 -20.14
CA ILE A 866 -18.06 -27.87 -19.73
C ILE A 866 -18.15 -28.43 -18.32
N ASP A 867 -18.63 -27.64 -17.36
CA ASP A 867 -18.71 -28.04 -15.95
C ASP A 867 -19.96 -27.46 -15.27
N PRO A 868 -21.15 -28.05 -15.54
CA PRO A 868 -22.39 -27.58 -14.97
C PRO A 868 -22.42 -27.77 -13.44
N LEU A 869 -22.99 -26.79 -12.75
CA LEU A 869 -23.21 -26.85 -11.31
C LEU A 869 -24.33 -27.85 -10.97
N VAL A 870 -24.05 -28.82 -10.09
CA VAL A 870 -24.99 -29.83 -9.59
C VAL A 870 -25.13 -29.76 -8.07
N TYR A 871 -26.29 -30.12 -7.55
CA TYR A 871 -26.58 -30.14 -6.12
C TYR A 871 -26.01 -31.40 -5.47
N LYS A 872 -25.25 -31.30 -4.38
CA LYS A 872 -24.76 -32.48 -3.64
C LYS A 872 -24.83 -32.25 -2.14
N ARG A 873 -25.05 -33.36 -1.41
CA ARG A 873 -24.99 -33.39 0.05
C ARG A 873 -23.59 -33.71 0.55
N PHE A 874 -23.25 -33.10 1.67
CA PHE A 874 -21.99 -33.26 2.36
C PHE A 874 -22.27 -33.53 3.84
N GLU A 875 -21.52 -34.46 4.42
CA GLU A 875 -21.62 -34.82 5.83
C GLU A 875 -21.01 -33.71 6.68
N ILE A 876 -21.69 -33.40 7.78
CA ILE A 876 -21.17 -32.51 8.81
C ILE A 876 -20.39 -33.41 9.76
N ASP A 877 -19.11 -33.11 9.92
CA ASP A 877 -18.18 -33.83 10.79
C ASP A 877 -18.03 -35.33 10.48
N GLY A 878 -18.23 -35.74 9.21
CA GLY A 878 -18.08 -37.13 8.77
C GLY A 878 -19.11 -38.10 9.37
N ALA A 879 -20.15 -37.56 10.01
CA ALA A 879 -21.24 -38.32 10.55
C ALA A 879 -22.28 -38.55 9.45
N SER A 880 -22.44 -39.81 9.03
CA SER A 880 -23.44 -40.19 8.02
C SER A 880 -24.87 -39.80 8.42
N TRP A 881 -25.10 -39.64 9.72
CA TRP A 881 -26.38 -39.27 10.28
C TRP A 881 -26.62 -37.75 10.37
N ASN A 882 -25.71 -36.88 9.92
CA ASN A 882 -25.86 -35.41 9.95
C ASN A 882 -25.30 -34.75 8.66
N THR A 883 -26.14 -34.23 7.75
CA THR A 883 -25.70 -33.73 6.41
C THR A 883 -26.34 -32.42 5.95
N TYR A 884 -25.71 -31.67 5.03
CA TYR A 884 -26.24 -30.44 4.37
C TYR A 884 -26.00 -30.42 2.85
N GLY A 885 -26.72 -29.60 2.07
CA GLY A 885 -26.61 -29.59 0.60
C GLY A 885 -26.21 -28.26 -0.04
N ARG A 886 -25.38 -28.31 -1.08
CA ARG A 886 -24.87 -27.15 -1.82
C ARG A 886 -24.65 -27.43 -3.32
N CYS A 887 -24.56 -26.36 -4.11
CA CYS A 887 -24.28 -26.41 -5.55
C CYS A 887 -22.78 -26.46 -5.82
N VAL A 888 -22.30 -27.50 -6.49
CA VAL A 888 -20.89 -27.70 -6.80
C VAL A 888 -20.69 -28.14 -8.25
N GLY A 889 -19.60 -27.70 -8.86
CA GLY A 889 -19.14 -28.26 -10.14
C GLY A 889 -18.55 -29.65 -9.91
N SER A 890 -18.35 -30.39 -10.99
CA SER A 890 -17.60 -31.65 -10.93
C SER A 890 -16.11 -31.42 -10.66
N SER A 891 -15.61 -30.22 -10.99
CA SER A 891 -14.21 -29.85 -10.86
C SER A 891 -14.03 -28.38 -10.40
N ASN A 892 -12.79 -27.99 -10.13
CA ASN A 892 -12.46 -26.60 -9.80
C ASN A 892 -12.63 -25.62 -10.98
N VAL A 893 -12.84 -26.13 -12.19
CA VAL A 893 -13.06 -25.34 -13.40
C VAL A 893 -14.29 -24.44 -13.24
N SER A 894 -15.34 -24.92 -12.56
CA SER A 894 -16.52 -24.13 -12.25
C SER A 894 -16.21 -22.86 -11.44
N ASN A 895 -15.31 -22.94 -10.45
CA ASN A 895 -14.91 -21.77 -9.66
C ASN A 895 -14.10 -20.78 -10.49
N THR A 896 -13.29 -21.26 -11.43
CA THR A 896 -12.56 -20.41 -12.37
C THR A 896 -13.53 -19.61 -13.25
N PHE A 897 -14.57 -20.24 -13.80
CA PHE A 897 -15.59 -19.52 -14.58
C PHE A 897 -16.33 -18.47 -13.74
N LEU A 898 -16.66 -18.77 -12.48
CA LEU A 898 -17.26 -17.80 -11.55
C LEU A 898 -16.37 -16.57 -11.34
N ILE A 899 -15.06 -16.77 -11.13
CA ILE A 899 -14.09 -15.68 -10.94
C ILE A 899 -13.98 -14.84 -12.20
N ILE A 900 -13.82 -15.46 -13.38
CA ILE A 900 -13.74 -14.76 -14.67
C ILE A 900 -15.00 -13.90 -14.87
N LEU A 901 -16.18 -14.47 -14.64
CA LEU A 901 -17.45 -13.75 -14.79
C LEU A 901 -17.58 -12.59 -13.80
N SER A 902 -17.16 -12.77 -12.55
CA SER A 902 -17.19 -11.72 -11.53
C SER A 902 -16.26 -10.56 -11.88
N VAL A 903 -15.03 -10.85 -12.33
CA VAL A 903 -14.08 -9.83 -12.79
C VAL A 903 -14.64 -9.05 -13.98
N LEU A 904 -15.22 -9.73 -14.98
CA LEU A 904 -15.84 -9.07 -16.13
C LEU A 904 -16.97 -8.11 -15.72
N ASN A 905 -17.83 -8.50 -14.78
CA ASN A 905 -18.92 -7.65 -14.30
C ASN A 905 -18.43 -6.48 -13.43
N LEU A 906 -17.42 -6.69 -12.57
CA LEU A 906 -16.83 -5.62 -11.76
C LEU A 906 -16.13 -4.57 -12.63
N VAL A 907 -15.42 -4.99 -13.68
CA VAL A 907 -14.82 -4.04 -14.65
C VAL A 907 -15.90 -3.19 -15.30
N MET A 908 -17.04 -3.78 -15.71
CA MET A 908 -18.16 -3.00 -16.27
C MET A 908 -18.71 -1.98 -15.28
N LEU A 909 -18.86 -2.36 -14.01
CA LEU A 909 -19.30 -1.46 -12.94
C LEU A 909 -18.32 -0.31 -12.75
N PHE A 910 -17.02 -0.61 -12.67
CA PHE A 910 -15.98 0.39 -12.48
C PHE A 910 -15.96 1.40 -13.63
N LEU A 911 -16.09 0.93 -14.87
CA LEU A 911 -16.20 1.81 -16.04
C LEU A 911 -17.44 2.72 -15.94
N ALA A 912 -18.60 2.20 -15.49
CA ALA A 912 -19.80 2.99 -15.22
C ALA A 912 -19.60 4.05 -14.14
N LEU A 913 -18.96 3.67 -13.03
CA LEU A 913 -18.63 4.58 -11.93
C LEU A 913 -17.64 5.66 -12.35
N PHE A 914 -16.62 5.31 -13.12
CA PHE A 914 -15.65 6.29 -13.63
C PHE A 914 -16.33 7.32 -14.53
N GLN A 915 -17.25 6.88 -15.40
CA GLN A 915 -18.05 7.82 -16.19
C GLN A 915 -18.97 8.66 -15.31
N ALA A 916 -19.58 8.10 -14.27
CA ALA A 916 -20.41 8.84 -13.33
C ALA A 916 -19.60 9.91 -12.56
N TRP A 917 -18.39 9.56 -12.12
CA TRP A 917 -17.47 10.49 -11.44
C TRP A 917 -17.11 11.65 -12.35
N LYS A 918 -16.73 11.37 -13.60
CA LYS A 918 -16.42 12.43 -14.58
C LYS A 918 -17.63 13.34 -14.83
N ALA A 919 -18.83 12.78 -14.78
CA ALA A 919 -20.07 13.52 -15.02
C ALA A 919 -20.50 14.41 -13.84
N ARG A 920 -19.88 14.29 -12.66
CA ARG A 920 -20.26 15.02 -11.43
C ARG A 920 -20.10 16.54 -11.54
N LYS A 921 -19.11 17.01 -12.32
CA LYS A 921 -18.77 18.45 -12.44
C LYS A 921 -19.69 19.23 -13.39
N ILE A 922 -20.70 18.58 -13.96
CA ILE A 922 -21.66 19.20 -14.88
C ILE A 922 -22.71 20.01 -14.09
N SER A 923 -23.04 21.21 -14.57
CA SER A 923 -23.91 22.18 -13.88
C SER A 923 -25.32 21.64 -13.61
N ASP A 924 -25.92 22.14 -12.51
CA ASP A 924 -27.17 21.65 -11.91
C ASP A 924 -28.43 21.78 -12.77
N GLU A 925 -28.37 22.48 -13.90
CA GLU A 925 -29.42 22.44 -14.92
C GLU A 925 -29.68 21.00 -15.44
N PHE A 926 -28.71 20.09 -15.30
CA PHE A 926 -28.84 18.67 -15.60
C PHE A 926 -28.71 17.77 -14.36
N SER A 927 -29.57 18.01 -13.35
CA SER A 927 -29.71 17.21 -12.11
C SER A 927 -29.87 15.69 -12.29
N GLU A 928 -30.18 15.23 -13.52
CA GLU A 928 -30.29 13.81 -13.89
C GLU A 928 -29.01 13.01 -13.65
N THR A 929 -27.85 13.61 -13.94
CA THR A 929 -26.55 12.91 -13.88
C THR A 929 -26.17 12.54 -12.45
N LYS A 930 -26.51 13.41 -11.48
CA LYS A 930 -26.21 13.18 -10.05
C LYS A 930 -27.03 12.02 -9.48
N ILE A 931 -28.30 11.88 -9.91
CA ILE A 931 -29.18 10.79 -9.47
C ILE A 931 -28.66 9.43 -9.99
N VAL A 932 -28.26 9.38 -11.27
CA VAL A 932 -27.70 8.15 -11.87
C VAL A 932 -26.38 7.77 -11.21
N GLY A 933 -25.51 8.75 -10.93
CA GLY A 933 -24.28 8.51 -10.18
C GLY A 933 -24.55 7.94 -8.79
N GLY A 934 -25.50 8.52 -8.05
CA GLY A 934 -25.90 8.02 -6.74
C GLY A 934 -26.36 6.55 -6.74
N ALA A 935 -27.11 6.13 -7.76
CA ALA A 935 -27.53 4.73 -7.89
C ALA A 935 -26.33 3.78 -8.11
N LEU A 936 -25.34 4.17 -8.91
CA LEU A 936 -24.13 3.37 -9.15
C LEU A 936 -23.25 3.26 -7.91
N TYR A 937 -23.05 4.37 -7.17
CA TYR A 937 -22.27 4.34 -5.93
C TYR A 937 -22.91 3.47 -4.85
N GLY A 938 -24.25 3.50 -4.74
CA GLY A 938 -24.97 2.61 -3.81
C GLY A 938 -24.76 1.13 -4.13
N TRP A 939 -24.68 0.76 -5.41
CA TRP A 939 -24.38 -0.62 -5.82
C TRP A 939 -22.96 -1.04 -5.49
N LEU A 940 -21.98 -0.15 -5.70
CA LEU A 940 -20.61 -0.42 -5.29
C LEU A 940 -20.54 -0.69 -3.78
N GLN A 941 -21.22 0.12 -2.97
CA GLN A 941 -21.26 -0.07 -1.52
C GLN A 941 -21.88 -1.42 -1.13
N LEU A 942 -23.00 -1.80 -1.75
CA LEU A 942 -23.64 -3.09 -1.46
C LEU A 942 -22.77 -4.29 -1.85
N LEU A 943 -21.96 -4.18 -2.91
CA LEU A 943 -21.01 -5.24 -3.29
C LEU A 943 -19.81 -5.31 -2.35
N ILE A 944 -19.23 -4.15 -1.97
CA ILE A 944 -18.10 -4.09 -1.04
C ILE A 944 -18.47 -4.66 0.33
N VAL A 945 -19.68 -4.40 0.81
CA VAL A 945 -20.14 -4.96 2.10
C VAL A 945 -20.62 -6.40 1.94
N GLY A 946 -21.32 -6.69 0.85
CA GLY A 946 -22.00 -7.98 0.68
C GLY A 946 -21.07 -9.16 0.42
N VAL A 947 -20.03 -8.98 -0.39
CA VAL A 947 -19.13 -10.07 -0.79
C VAL A 947 -18.31 -10.60 0.39
N PRO A 948 -17.68 -9.76 1.25
CA PRO A 948 -16.97 -10.25 2.42
C PRO A 948 -17.89 -11.00 3.39
N VAL A 949 -19.10 -10.50 3.64
CA VAL A 949 -20.06 -11.17 4.53
C VAL A 949 -20.45 -12.55 3.97
N ALA A 950 -20.53 -12.70 2.65
CA ALA A 950 -20.83 -13.98 2.02
C ALA A 950 -19.67 -14.99 2.05
N LEU A 951 -18.42 -14.53 2.23
CA LEU A 951 -17.25 -15.39 2.45
C LEU A 951 -17.07 -15.75 3.93
N LEU A 952 -17.56 -14.91 4.84
CA LEU A 952 -17.46 -15.13 6.29
C LEU A 952 -18.48 -16.15 6.81
N ILE A 953 -19.65 -16.27 6.17
CA ILE A 953 -20.65 -17.26 6.57
C ILE A 953 -20.22 -18.65 6.09
N SER A 954 -20.18 -19.60 7.04
CA SER A 954 -19.78 -20.97 6.80
C SER A 954 -20.72 -21.68 5.82
N GLU A 955 -20.17 -22.65 5.09
CA GLU A 955 -20.92 -23.31 4.03
C GLU A 955 -21.96 -24.31 4.54
N ASP A 956 -21.80 -24.81 5.77
CA ASP A 956 -22.67 -25.78 6.45
C ASP A 956 -23.93 -25.13 7.05
N ASP A 957 -23.86 -23.85 7.45
CA ASP A 957 -25.05 -23.06 7.80
C ASP A 957 -25.80 -22.57 6.55
N THR A 958 -26.51 -23.52 5.96
CA THR A 958 -27.32 -23.32 4.75
C THR A 958 -28.39 -22.24 4.92
N THR A 959 -28.87 -21.99 6.14
CA THR A 959 -29.96 -21.04 6.41
C THR A 959 -29.46 -19.60 6.42
N ALA A 960 -28.36 -19.34 7.12
CA ALA A 960 -27.77 -18.01 7.20
C ALA A 960 -27.26 -17.54 5.83
N ARG A 961 -26.59 -18.42 5.09
CA ARG A 961 -26.04 -18.13 3.77
C ARG A 961 -27.15 -17.80 2.76
N TYR A 962 -28.23 -18.59 2.75
CA TYR A 962 -29.38 -18.35 1.89
C TYR A 962 -30.00 -16.96 2.16
N PHE A 963 -30.23 -16.61 3.42
CA PHE A 963 -30.83 -15.33 3.79
C PHE A 963 -30.01 -14.14 3.30
N LEU A 964 -28.68 -14.19 3.46
CA LEU A 964 -27.78 -13.13 3.03
C LEU A 964 -27.88 -12.83 1.52
N PHE A 965 -27.76 -13.86 0.68
CA PHE A 965 -27.78 -13.68 -0.77
C PHE A 965 -29.12 -13.15 -1.28
N VAL A 966 -30.24 -13.63 -0.73
CA VAL A 966 -31.58 -13.13 -1.06
C VAL A 966 -31.70 -11.64 -0.72
N ALA A 967 -31.27 -11.24 0.49
CA ALA A 967 -31.33 -9.85 0.93
C ALA A 967 -30.48 -8.93 0.04
N LEU A 968 -29.27 -9.36 -0.32
CA LEU A 968 -28.37 -8.59 -1.18
C LEU A 968 -28.97 -8.35 -2.58
N ILE A 969 -29.47 -9.41 -3.23
CA ILE A 969 -30.07 -9.30 -4.57
C ILE A 969 -31.28 -8.36 -4.55
N PHE A 970 -32.09 -8.44 -3.49
CA PHE A 970 -33.24 -7.56 -3.31
C PHE A 970 -32.86 -6.09 -3.18
N LEU A 971 -31.91 -5.76 -2.29
CA LEU A 971 -31.47 -4.39 -2.04
C LEU A 971 -30.82 -3.75 -3.27
N VAL A 972 -29.98 -4.50 -3.99
CA VAL A 972 -29.35 -4.03 -5.23
C VAL A 972 -30.43 -3.73 -6.28
N SER A 973 -31.38 -4.64 -6.50
CA SER A 973 -32.42 -4.45 -7.53
C SER A 973 -33.37 -3.28 -7.21
N MET A 974 -33.83 -3.15 -5.96
CA MET A 974 -34.81 -2.13 -5.57
C MET A 974 -34.20 -0.73 -5.48
N SER A 975 -32.98 -0.59 -4.95
CA SER A 975 -32.30 0.71 -4.86
C SER A 975 -32.17 1.37 -6.23
N MET A 976 -31.83 0.58 -7.26
CA MET A 976 -31.67 1.06 -8.63
C MET A 976 -32.97 1.58 -9.24
N LEU A 977 -34.08 0.87 -9.06
CA LEU A 977 -35.38 1.27 -9.59
C LEU A 977 -35.90 2.52 -8.88
N LEU A 978 -35.83 2.54 -7.54
CA LEU A 978 -36.43 3.63 -6.77
C LEU A 978 -35.67 4.95 -6.95
N ILE A 979 -34.33 4.94 -6.89
CA ILE A 979 -33.51 6.15 -6.99
C ILE A 979 -33.70 6.84 -8.35
N ILE A 980 -33.86 6.09 -9.43
CA ILE A 980 -33.99 6.66 -10.78
C ILE A 980 -35.43 7.03 -11.12
N PHE A 981 -36.40 6.15 -10.86
CA PHE A 981 -37.76 6.35 -11.36
C PHE A 981 -38.62 7.24 -10.49
N VAL A 982 -38.41 7.28 -9.17
CA VAL A 982 -39.21 8.13 -8.27
C VAL A 982 -39.04 9.61 -8.63
N PRO A 983 -37.82 10.17 -8.78
CA PRO A 983 -37.66 11.56 -9.19
C PRO A 983 -38.23 11.84 -10.58
N LEU A 984 -38.07 10.90 -11.53
CA LEU A 984 -38.60 11.03 -12.90
C LEU A 984 -40.13 11.16 -12.92
N ILE A 985 -40.84 10.31 -12.16
CA ILE A 985 -42.30 10.34 -12.07
C ILE A 985 -42.75 11.67 -11.45
N VAL A 986 -42.09 12.13 -10.38
CA VAL A 986 -42.40 13.39 -9.70
C VAL A 986 -42.19 14.59 -10.62
N GLN A 987 -41.06 14.65 -11.33
CA GLN A 987 -40.76 15.76 -12.25
C GLN A 987 -41.74 15.81 -13.45
N THR A 988 -42.15 14.65 -13.98
CA THR A 988 -43.12 14.57 -15.07
C THR A 988 -44.49 15.10 -14.64
N LYS A 989 -44.98 14.71 -13.45
CA LYS A 989 -46.23 15.23 -12.87
C LYS A 989 -46.16 16.74 -12.61
N ARG A 990 -45.02 17.24 -12.12
CA ARG A 990 -44.80 18.69 -11.90
C ARG A 990 -44.80 19.50 -13.20
N ALA A 991 -44.16 18.98 -14.26
CA ALA A 991 -44.14 19.63 -15.57
C ALA A 991 -45.53 19.65 -16.24
N GLN A 992 -46.31 18.58 -16.13
CA GLN A 992 -47.72 18.55 -16.57
C GLN A 992 -48.57 19.59 -15.81
N LYS A 993 -48.38 19.69 -14.48
CA LYS A 993 -49.07 20.70 -13.66
C LYS A 993 -48.67 22.13 -14.05
N LYS A 994 -47.39 22.40 -14.38
CA LYS A 994 -46.94 23.72 -14.88
C LYS A 994 -47.46 24.04 -16.27
N ARG A 995 -47.54 23.08 -17.21
CA ARG A 995 -48.12 23.29 -18.55
C ARG A 995 -49.62 23.56 -18.48
N ASN A 996 -50.35 22.80 -17.65
CA ASN A 996 -51.78 23.04 -17.40
C ASN A 996 -52.01 24.40 -16.73
N ARG A 997 -51.09 24.85 -15.87
CA ARG A 997 -51.17 26.17 -15.22
C ARG A 997 -50.80 27.32 -16.17
N LYS A 998 -49.89 27.11 -17.12
CA LYS A 998 -49.57 28.07 -18.21
C LYS A 998 -50.69 28.17 -19.25
N SER A 999 -51.35 27.06 -19.61
CA SER A 999 -52.56 27.10 -20.44
C SER A 999 -53.73 27.71 -19.69
N SER A 1000 -53.85 27.49 -18.37
CA SER A 1000 -54.80 28.19 -17.52
C SER A 1000 -54.44 29.66 -17.33
N GLN A 1001 -53.16 30.08 -17.36
CA GLN A 1001 -52.71 31.48 -17.29
C GLN A 1001 -52.67 32.22 -18.64
N GLU A 1002 -52.60 31.55 -19.79
CA GLU A 1002 -52.89 32.14 -21.11
C GLU A 1002 -54.40 32.19 -21.34
N SER A 1003 -55.15 31.21 -20.82
CA SER A 1003 -56.61 31.25 -20.77
C SER A 1003 -57.13 32.23 -19.71
N GLU A 1004 -56.40 32.45 -18.61
CA GLU A 1004 -56.65 33.50 -17.60
C GLU A 1004 -55.94 34.79 -17.95
N GLY A 1005 -54.97 34.84 -18.84
CA GLY A 1005 -54.48 36.07 -19.49
C GLY A 1005 -55.51 36.56 -20.51
N ALA A 1006 -56.17 35.64 -21.21
CA ALA A 1006 -57.41 35.91 -21.94
C ALA A 1006 -58.64 36.13 -21.01
N SER A 1007 -58.60 35.67 -19.75
CA SER A 1007 -59.69 35.86 -18.76
C SER A 1007 -59.45 36.99 -17.74
N ALA A 1008 -58.24 37.55 -17.64
CA ALA A 1008 -57.80 38.63 -16.74
C ALA A 1008 -57.26 39.86 -17.51
N TYR A 1009 -57.01 39.74 -18.82
CA TYR A 1009 -57.27 40.86 -19.75
C TYR A 1009 -58.78 41.10 -19.98
N TYR A 1010 -59.62 40.24 -19.40
CA TYR A 1010 -61.03 40.54 -19.10
C TYR A 1010 -61.24 41.02 -17.64
N GLY A 1011 -60.17 41.28 -16.88
CA GLY A 1011 -60.25 41.59 -15.45
C GLY A 1011 -59.02 42.29 -14.86
N GLN A 1012 -58.74 43.52 -15.34
CA GLN A 1012 -58.11 44.63 -14.58
C GLN A 1012 -56.57 44.74 -14.47
N GLU A 1013 -55.92 45.05 -15.60
CA GLU A 1013 -54.94 46.15 -15.69
C GLU A 1013 -55.56 47.25 -16.58
N ARG A 1014 -56.34 48.15 -15.98
CA ARG A 1014 -56.10 49.59 -16.09
C ARG A 1014 -55.37 49.91 -14.78
N GLU A 1015 -54.19 50.46 -14.69
CA GLU A 1015 -53.40 51.29 -15.60
C GLU A 1015 -52.03 51.46 -14.94
N SER A 1016 -50.95 51.38 -15.74
CA SER A 1016 -49.89 52.40 -15.86
C SER A 1016 -49.05 52.76 -14.61
N THR A 1017 -47.77 53.12 -14.66
CA THR A 1017 -46.81 53.39 -15.74
C THR A 1017 -45.43 53.63 -15.10
N ALA A 1018 -44.38 53.39 -15.90
CA ALA A 1018 -43.14 54.19 -16.05
C ALA A 1018 -42.30 54.56 -14.81
N GLY A 1019 -40.96 54.50 -14.80
CA GLY A 1019 -39.99 54.38 -15.88
C GLY A 1019 -38.72 55.16 -15.49
N ARG A 1020 -37.58 54.73 -16.07
CA ARG A 1020 -36.35 55.48 -16.39
C ARG A 1020 -35.42 56.00 -15.26
N VAL A 1021 -34.27 55.28 -15.18
CA VAL A 1021 -32.84 55.69 -15.26
C VAL A 1021 -32.52 57.13 -15.76
N PRO A 1022 -31.26 57.67 -15.72
CA PRO A 1022 -30.01 57.41 -14.94
C PRO A 1022 -29.31 58.70 -14.39
N VAL A 1023 -28.11 58.53 -13.79
CA VAL A 1023 -26.83 59.29 -14.02
C VAL A 1023 -26.13 59.90 -12.76
N VAL A 1024 -25.01 59.25 -12.38
CA VAL A 1024 -23.62 59.74 -12.10
C VAL A 1024 -23.28 60.75 -10.97
N SER A 1025 -22.39 60.28 -10.06
CA SER A 1025 -21.26 60.92 -9.29
C SER A 1025 -21.49 62.22 -8.51
N ALA A 1026 -20.83 62.55 -7.39
CA ALA A 1026 -19.47 62.28 -6.92
C ALA A 1026 -19.34 62.71 -5.42
N LEU A 1027 -18.29 62.20 -4.73
CA LEU A 1027 -17.46 62.79 -3.63
C LEU A 1027 -18.16 63.56 -2.46
N SER A 1028 -17.79 63.47 -1.18
CA SER A 1028 -16.49 63.24 -0.51
C SER A 1028 -16.71 63.08 1.02
N THR A 1029 -15.90 62.22 1.65
CA THR A 1029 -15.22 62.32 2.97
C THR A 1029 -15.94 62.86 4.22
N VAL A 1030 -15.80 62.13 5.35
CA VAL A 1030 -15.08 62.51 6.59
C VAL A 1030 -15.64 61.78 7.84
N GLN A 1031 -14.72 61.33 8.70
CA GLN A 1031 -14.76 61.16 10.17
C GLN A 1031 -15.12 59.82 10.87
N GLU A 1032 -14.06 59.29 11.50
CA GLU A 1032 -13.86 59.02 12.94
C GLU A 1032 -14.52 57.85 13.67
N GLU A 1033 -13.65 57.25 14.50
CA GLU A 1033 -13.83 56.19 15.48
C GLU A 1033 -14.87 56.50 16.57
N SER A 1034 -15.50 55.45 17.13
CA SER A 1034 -15.31 55.04 18.53
C SER A 1034 -16.40 54.07 19.05
N ALA A 1035 -15.93 53.16 19.90
CA ALA A 1035 -16.56 52.62 21.11
C ALA A 1035 -17.75 51.61 21.03
N ALA A 1036 -17.41 50.37 21.41
CA ALA A 1036 -17.88 49.62 22.59
C ALA A 1036 -19.39 49.31 22.80
N ILE A 1037 -19.73 48.00 22.80
CA ILE A 1037 -20.23 47.14 23.92
C ILE A 1037 -21.28 47.79 24.87
N PRO A 1038 -22.46 47.19 25.15
CA PRO A 1038 -22.52 46.03 26.07
C PRO A 1038 -23.62 44.97 25.90
N SER A 1039 -23.31 43.86 26.57
CA SER A 1039 -24.12 42.73 27.05
C SER A 1039 -25.57 43.01 27.42
N VAL A 1040 -26.45 42.06 27.06
CA VAL A 1040 -27.29 41.27 27.99
C VAL A 1040 -27.31 39.83 27.51
#